data_AF-A0A850GL35-F1
#
_entry.id   AF-A0A850GL35-F1
#
_cell.length_a   1.000
_cell.length_b   1.000
_cell.length_c   1.000
_cell.angle_alpha   90.00
_cell.angle_beta   90.00
_cell.angle_gamma   90.00
#
_symmetry.space_group_name_H-M   'P 1'
#
loop_
_entity.id
_entity.type
_entity.pdbx_description
1 polymer ?
#
loop_
_entity_poly.entity_id
_entity_poly.type
_entity_poly.pdbx_seq_one_letter_code
_entity_poly.pdbx_strand_id
1 'polypeptide(L)'
;MPRPQAALLSLPVIAALVVALASCAEELPVRVLALRGCELDQTFSGLRVQVVGDFPAGGGQALLLGPDEAGSLAELREDAQGLTVEGLFGASVSAVGRSYGVDVGLARGRADALEDGQAALVVYFSPPDTACAAEGAPTGRSEVAIAEGRRGDVLLAGGRAGLDGPAIDELVHVDLLTGEVRVLEQRLPAARVGAALLPLVGRRFALISGAESGAVFSSWTPIEVAGEGQVGEARGLAIHGEPMATAYAASATSPVDGRTLLVGGCTSVTGDDRCVPASALLSTAWVDVEDGELALDHGPALAAPRFGATLRFSADGVAYLVGGYDAEGAPALGLERVVPGGAWETVHTLPEDLEPEGLAVLAGELVLISTLEGTLRYWSPGGSGVLSSDAWAPALGPSVAPRPMLALPGERVIADGWLFAPGSAAADPSDERVRFELPGRADAALLPLLDGSVLIAGGVHGSGEAVGEVVEPSLLRLRPALDGPDEGHPDLGSGAAFVVSPPGAGLMGADGLRLDGLAQPSGGLPLVHGHLRGFRSAGVRLDFSLSTEGAGTRAWLLVSQGSLASVGVSLLGELVVRQRLADGSLRDLDCAAAQSSSASSLVLEIDDEGRRLIVSTEDGRGELQRLVDCELGEDAWPQPEAGLALGFGAQGTGSVRVSNLRLARL
;
A
#
# COMPACT_ATOMS: atom_id res chain seq x y z
N MET A 1 40.98 -32.09 55.29
CA MET A 1 40.34 -33.41 55.07
C MET A 1 38.85 -33.31 55.44
N PRO A 2 37.96 -34.14 54.87
CA PRO A 2 36.78 -33.78 54.06
C PRO A 2 35.49 -33.41 54.81
N ARG A 3 34.56 -32.75 54.06
CA ARG A 3 33.07 -32.74 54.04
C ARG A 3 32.27 -32.68 55.38
N PRO A 4 31.19 -31.86 55.44
CA PRO A 4 29.90 -32.33 54.90
C PRO A 4 29.03 -31.30 54.15
N GLN A 5 28.06 -31.87 53.44
CA GLN A 5 26.96 -31.27 52.70
C GLN A 5 25.80 -30.82 53.62
N ALA A 6 25.15 -29.75 53.18
CA ALA A 6 23.74 -29.35 53.25
C ALA A 6 22.76 -30.07 54.21
N ALA A 7 21.99 -29.27 54.95
CA ALA A 7 20.52 -29.26 54.85
C ALA A 7 19.88 -28.07 55.62
N LEU A 8 18.93 -27.42 54.92
CA LEU A 8 17.69 -26.80 55.41
C LEU A 8 17.76 -25.65 56.42
N LEU A 9 17.31 -24.46 55.98
CA LEU A 9 16.30 -23.66 56.68
C LEU A 9 15.68 -22.62 55.73
N SER A 10 14.39 -22.86 55.48
CA SER A 10 13.30 -21.97 55.04
C SER A 10 13.49 -20.46 55.19
N LEU A 11 13.16 -19.71 54.13
CA LEU A 11 12.72 -18.31 54.18
C LEU A 11 11.56 -18.08 53.18
N PRO A 12 10.56 -17.25 53.52
CA PRO A 12 9.24 -17.23 52.91
C PRO A 12 9.20 -16.46 51.58
N VAL A 13 8.32 -16.94 50.71
CA VAL A 13 7.88 -16.29 49.46
C VAL A 13 7.24 -14.95 49.81
N ILE A 14 7.95 -13.86 49.54
CA ILE A 14 7.35 -12.53 49.44
C ILE A 14 6.65 -12.49 48.08
N ALA A 15 5.33 -12.66 48.11
CA ALA A 15 4.47 -12.33 46.99
C ALA A 15 4.51 -10.80 46.79
N ALA A 16 5.39 -10.35 45.89
CA ALA A 16 5.34 -9.00 45.37
C ALA A 16 4.13 -8.91 44.42
N LEU A 17 3.05 -8.35 44.95
CA LEU A 17 1.87 -7.92 44.21
C LEU A 17 2.32 -6.85 43.21
N VAL A 18 2.63 -7.26 41.96
CA VAL A 18 2.71 -6.33 40.83
C VAL A 18 1.29 -5.90 40.54
N VAL A 19 0.87 -4.81 41.17
CA VAL A 19 -0.27 -4.03 40.71
C VAL A 19 0.16 -3.46 39.38
N ALA A 20 -0.28 -4.09 38.29
CA ALA A 20 -0.29 -3.48 36.98
C ALA A 20 -1.07 -2.17 37.11
N LEU A 21 -0.36 -1.06 37.16
CA LEU A 21 -0.92 0.24 36.88
C LEU A 21 -1.31 0.19 35.40
N ALA A 22 -2.52 -0.30 35.13
CA ALA A 22 -3.27 0.14 33.96
C ALA A 22 -3.43 1.65 34.15
N SER A 23 -2.53 2.41 33.54
CA SER A 23 -2.73 3.84 33.35
C SER A 23 -4.02 3.97 32.56
N CYS A 24 -5.09 4.42 33.21
CA CYS A 24 -6.17 5.11 32.52
C CYS A 24 -5.55 6.35 31.90
N ALA A 25 -4.97 6.23 30.70
CA ALA A 25 -4.68 7.37 29.87
C ALA A 25 -6.04 7.93 29.48
N GLU A 26 -6.36 9.15 29.91
CA GLU A 26 -7.46 9.90 29.29
C GLU A 26 -7.10 10.04 27.82
N GLU A 27 -7.86 9.37 26.94
CA GLU A 27 -7.66 9.48 25.51
C GLU A 27 -7.97 10.91 25.06
N LEU A 28 -6.96 11.56 24.45
CA LEU A 28 -7.05 12.96 24.05
C LEU A 28 -7.96 13.10 22.83
N PRO A 29 -8.78 14.17 22.75
CA PRO A 29 -9.67 14.41 21.62
C PRO A 29 -8.87 14.53 20.32
N VAL A 30 -9.43 14.01 19.22
CA VAL A 30 -8.82 14.07 17.89
C VAL A 30 -9.37 15.28 17.14
N ARG A 31 -8.46 16.12 16.65
CA ARG A 31 -8.80 17.30 15.85
C ARG A 31 -8.95 16.92 14.38
N VAL A 32 -10.04 17.33 13.75
CA VAL A 32 -10.26 17.12 12.31
C VAL A 32 -9.86 18.39 11.55
N LEU A 33 -8.91 18.25 10.62
CA LEU A 33 -8.43 19.32 9.75
C LEU A 33 -8.84 18.99 8.31
N ALA A 34 -9.75 19.78 7.74
CA ALA A 34 -10.20 19.58 6.38
C ALA A 34 -9.50 20.59 5.45
N LEU A 35 -8.77 20.08 4.46
CA LEU A 35 -8.09 20.87 3.46
C LEU A 35 -8.88 20.87 2.15
N ARG A 36 -9.13 22.06 1.64
CA ARG A 36 -9.90 22.26 0.42
C ARG A 36 -9.01 22.08 -0.81
N GLY A 37 -9.46 21.28 -1.77
CA GLY A 37 -8.86 21.16 -3.09
C GLY A 37 -9.37 22.17 -4.11
N CYS A 38 -9.05 21.91 -5.37
CA CYS A 38 -9.48 22.67 -6.55
C CYS A 38 -10.86 22.22 -7.07
N GLU A 39 -11.38 22.95 -8.08
CA GLU A 39 -12.67 22.67 -8.75
C GLU A 39 -13.90 22.79 -7.85
N LEU A 40 -13.84 23.71 -6.88
CA LEU A 40 -14.89 23.94 -5.90
C LEU A 40 -15.49 25.35 -6.06
N ASP A 41 -15.96 25.72 -7.24
CA ASP A 41 -16.36 27.11 -7.56
C ASP A 41 -17.62 27.63 -6.82
N GLN A 42 -18.24 26.79 -5.99
CA GLN A 42 -19.42 27.15 -5.22
C GLN A 42 -19.07 27.72 -3.84
N THR A 43 -20.01 28.45 -3.22
CA THR A 43 -19.83 28.96 -1.86
C THR A 43 -19.84 27.80 -0.87
N PHE A 44 -18.66 27.52 -0.35
CA PHE A 44 -18.46 26.54 0.71
C PHE A 44 -19.27 26.95 1.95
N SER A 45 -20.18 26.07 2.35
CA SER A 45 -21.18 26.32 3.41
C SER A 45 -20.83 25.62 4.72
N GLY A 46 -19.91 24.65 4.67
CA GLY A 46 -19.45 23.88 5.83
C GLY A 46 -19.04 22.46 5.48
N LEU A 47 -18.77 21.67 6.51
CA LEU A 47 -18.41 20.26 6.43
C LEU A 47 -19.43 19.40 7.14
N ARG A 48 -19.67 18.21 6.60
CA ARG A 48 -20.29 17.11 7.33
C ARG A 48 -19.25 16.03 7.53
N VAL A 49 -18.81 15.85 8.77
CA VAL A 49 -17.87 14.80 9.16
C VAL A 49 -18.67 13.62 9.69
N GLN A 50 -18.48 12.45 9.07
CA GLN A 50 -19.10 11.19 9.47
C GLN A 50 -18.01 10.20 9.85
N VAL A 51 -18.12 9.59 11.03
CA VAL A 51 -17.27 8.45 11.40
C VAL A 51 -17.75 7.23 10.62
N VAL A 52 -16.80 6.46 10.09
CA VAL A 52 -17.01 5.18 9.41
C VAL A 52 -16.31 4.10 10.23
N GLY A 53 -16.96 2.96 10.39
CA GLY A 53 -16.43 1.83 11.15
C GLY A 53 -17.40 0.66 11.16
N ASP A 54 -17.09 -0.34 11.98
CA ASP A 54 -17.88 -1.56 12.12
C ASP A 54 -19.07 -1.32 13.07
N PHE A 55 -19.98 -0.42 12.68
CA PHE A 55 -21.19 -0.13 13.47
C PHE A 55 -22.46 0.01 12.60
N PRO A 56 -23.66 -0.24 13.17
CA PRO A 56 -24.92 -0.26 12.42
C PRO A 56 -25.20 1.05 11.66
N ALA A 57 -25.76 0.92 10.45
CA ALA A 57 -26.18 2.05 9.62
C ALA A 57 -27.13 2.99 10.39
N GLY A 58 -26.70 4.24 10.58
CA GLY A 58 -27.44 5.27 11.34
C GLY A 58 -26.91 5.56 12.75
N GLY A 59 -25.86 4.86 13.21
CA GLY A 59 -25.22 5.09 14.52
C GLY A 59 -24.06 6.09 14.53
N GLY A 60 -23.62 6.60 13.38
CA GLY A 60 -22.50 7.54 13.28
C GLY A 60 -22.90 8.93 13.77
N GLN A 61 -22.12 9.52 14.68
CA GLN A 61 -22.22 10.95 14.98
C GLN A 61 -21.80 11.73 13.73
N ALA A 62 -22.69 12.60 13.23
CA ALA A 62 -22.35 13.56 12.19
C ALA A 62 -22.01 14.90 12.84
N LEU A 63 -20.76 15.33 12.69
CA LEU A 63 -20.32 16.65 13.13
C LEU A 63 -20.49 17.61 11.95
N LEU A 64 -21.27 18.67 12.15
CA LEU A 64 -21.41 19.77 11.19
C LEU A 64 -20.47 20.89 11.62
N LEU A 65 -19.59 21.30 10.71
CA LEU A 65 -18.66 22.41 10.91
C LEU A 65 -18.98 23.52 9.90
N GLY A 66 -18.94 24.77 10.34
CA GLY A 66 -18.95 25.93 9.45
C GLY A 66 -17.71 25.98 8.55
N PRO A 67 -17.71 26.87 7.53
CA PRO A 67 -16.64 26.93 6.53
C PRO A 67 -15.25 27.31 7.08
N ASP A 68 -15.20 28.03 8.20
CA ASP A 68 -13.97 28.42 8.89
C ASP A 68 -13.82 27.72 10.25
N GLU A 69 -14.67 26.73 10.55
CA GLU A 69 -14.69 26.07 11.85
C GLU A 69 -13.80 24.82 11.82
N ALA A 70 -12.83 24.77 12.74
CA ALA A 70 -12.16 23.53 13.09
C ALA A 70 -13.00 22.78 14.15
N GLY A 71 -13.12 21.46 13.97
CA GLY A 71 -13.86 20.59 14.88
C GLY A 71 -12.96 19.63 15.65
N SER A 72 -13.38 19.29 16.87
CA SER A 72 -12.81 18.18 17.63
C SER A 72 -13.85 17.08 17.79
N LEU A 73 -13.47 15.84 17.52
CA LEU A 73 -14.23 14.68 17.95
C LEU A 73 -13.72 14.31 19.34
N ALA A 74 -14.62 14.36 20.33
CA ALA A 74 -14.28 14.12 21.73
C ALA A 74 -13.70 12.71 21.93
N GLU A 75 -14.21 11.73 21.17
CA GLU A 75 -13.76 10.35 21.17
C GLU A 75 -14.10 9.72 19.81
N LEU A 76 -13.11 9.10 19.17
CA LEU A 76 -13.38 8.16 18.08
C LEU A 76 -13.72 6.83 18.74
N ARG A 77 -14.77 6.16 18.28
CA ARG A 77 -15.05 4.80 18.74
C ARG A 77 -13.83 3.91 18.46
N GLU A 78 -13.54 2.94 19.33
CA GLU A 78 -12.43 1.99 19.13
C GLU A 78 -12.55 1.21 17.80
N ASP A 79 -13.77 1.03 17.30
CA ASP A 79 -14.10 0.39 16.01
C ASP A 79 -14.14 1.37 14.82
N ALA A 80 -13.75 2.64 15.01
CA ALA A 80 -13.63 3.60 13.93
C ALA A 80 -12.46 3.21 13.01
N GLN A 81 -12.78 3.09 11.73
CA GLN A 81 -11.82 2.75 10.67
C GLN A 81 -11.63 3.90 9.69
N GLY A 82 -12.51 4.90 9.67
CA GLY A 82 -12.47 5.98 8.70
C GLY A 82 -13.17 7.24 9.21
N LEU A 83 -12.78 8.39 8.67
CA LEU A 83 -13.62 9.57 8.62
C LEU A 83 -14.00 9.85 7.18
N THR A 84 -15.26 10.21 6.96
CA THR A 84 -15.73 10.84 5.73
C THR A 84 -16.00 12.30 6.01
N VAL A 85 -15.37 13.18 5.23
CA VAL A 85 -15.59 14.62 5.29
C VAL A 85 -16.22 15.05 3.99
N GLU A 86 -17.48 15.42 4.04
CA GLU A 86 -18.23 15.92 2.89
C GLU A 86 -18.24 17.44 2.90
N GLY A 87 -17.73 18.05 1.84
CA GLY A 87 -17.83 19.48 1.61
C GLY A 87 -19.25 19.85 1.21
N LEU A 88 -19.91 20.68 2.00
CA LEU A 88 -21.26 21.18 1.74
C LEU A 88 -21.17 22.48 0.94
N PHE A 89 -21.80 22.49 -0.24
CA PHE A 89 -21.89 23.65 -1.11
C PHE A 89 -23.37 23.94 -1.37
N GLY A 90 -23.94 24.83 -0.55
CA GLY A 90 -25.39 25.02 -0.48
C GLY A 90 -26.09 23.76 0.06
N ALA A 91 -26.94 23.14 -0.77
CA ALA A 91 -27.67 21.92 -0.42
C ALA A 91 -27.05 20.63 -1.01
N SER A 92 -25.95 20.75 -1.76
CA SER A 92 -25.28 19.63 -2.43
C SER A 92 -23.95 19.27 -1.78
N VAL A 93 -23.60 17.99 -1.86
CA VAL A 93 -22.24 17.49 -1.63
C VAL A 93 -21.57 17.37 -3.00
N SER A 94 -20.50 18.13 -3.24
CA SER A 94 -19.72 18.07 -4.49
C SER A 94 -18.27 17.66 -4.29
N ALA A 95 -17.85 17.44 -3.04
CA ALA A 95 -16.50 17.06 -2.68
C ALA A 95 -16.50 16.18 -1.44
N VAL A 96 -15.66 15.16 -1.44
CA VAL A 96 -15.54 14.21 -0.34
C VAL A 96 -14.06 13.94 -0.11
N GLY A 97 -13.58 14.18 1.10
CA GLY A 97 -12.28 13.68 1.55
C GLY A 97 -12.49 12.57 2.57
N ARG A 98 -11.52 11.68 2.73
CA ARG A 98 -11.53 10.67 3.80
C ARG A 98 -10.16 10.58 4.45
N SER A 99 -10.11 10.17 5.72
CA SER A 99 -8.84 9.82 6.35
C SER A 99 -8.35 8.47 5.81
N TYR A 100 -7.03 8.26 5.72
CA TYR A 100 -6.49 6.93 5.44
C TYR A 100 -6.89 6.00 6.60
N GLY A 101 -7.57 4.91 6.27
CA GLY A 101 -8.44 4.22 7.22
C GLY A 101 -8.51 2.72 7.01
N VAL A 102 -7.35 2.08 6.88
CA VAL A 102 -7.24 0.63 6.71
C VAL A 102 -6.84 -0.07 8.01
N ASP A 103 -6.68 0.68 9.11
CA ASP A 103 -6.30 0.15 10.42
C ASP A 103 -7.29 0.53 11.53
N VAL A 104 -7.39 -0.36 12.52
CA VAL A 104 -8.22 -0.14 13.70
C VAL A 104 -7.74 1.12 14.43
N GLY A 105 -8.65 2.05 14.71
CA GLY A 105 -8.33 3.27 15.45
C GLY A 105 -7.69 4.40 14.65
N LEU A 106 -7.59 4.32 13.31
CA LEU A 106 -7.02 5.35 12.45
C LEU A 106 -5.54 5.67 12.73
N ALA A 107 -4.76 4.71 13.24
CA ALA A 107 -3.38 4.97 13.65
C ALA A 107 -2.51 5.51 12.49
N ARG A 108 -2.66 4.97 11.29
CA ARG A 108 -1.98 5.43 10.06
C ARG A 108 -2.50 6.76 9.55
N GLY A 109 -3.76 7.13 9.79
CA GLY A 109 -4.31 8.42 9.35
C GLY A 109 -3.97 9.60 10.28
N ARG A 110 -3.50 9.31 11.50
CA ARG A 110 -3.22 10.32 12.53
C ARG A 110 -1.85 10.95 12.32
N ALA A 111 -1.84 12.26 12.16
CA ALA A 111 -0.63 13.03 12.34
C ALA A 111 -0.28 13.11 13.84
N ASP A 112 0.99 12.87 14.17
CA ASP A 112 1.56 13.00 15.51
C ASP A 112 1.23 14.37 16.13
N ALA A 113 1.09 14.39 17.45
CA ALA A 113 0.60 15.51 18.23
C ALA A 113 1.07 16.91 17.75
N LEU A 114 0.09 17.79 17.52
CA LEU A 114 0.29 19.22 17.34
C LEU A 114 1.00 19.83 18.56
N GLU A 115 1.42 21.10 18.49
CA GLU A 115 2.15 21.77 19.58
C GLU A 115 1.42 21.74 20.94
N ASP A 116 0.11 21.48 20.95
CA ASP A 116 -0.76 21.36 22.12
C ASP A 116 -0.94 19.92 22.64
N GLY A 117 -0.29 18.92 22.03
CA GLY A 117 -0.40 17.52 22.41
C GLY A 117 -1.54 16.75 21.73
N GLN A 118 -2.37 17.39 20.89
CA GLN A 118 -3.51 16.74 20.23
C GLN A 118 -3.12 16.11 18.89
N ALA A 119 -3.53 14.86 18.64
CA ALA A 119 -3.41 14.24 17.33
C ALA A 119 -4.40 14.89 16.33
N ALA A 120 -3.99 14.96 15.07
CA ALA A 120 -4.82 15.52 14.00
C ALA A 120 -5.13 14.49 12.92
N LEU A 121 -6.36 14.51 12.41
CA LEU A 121 -6.77 13.80 11.19
C LEU A 121 -6.91 14.83 10.08
N VAL A 122 -5.99 14.78 9.13
CA VAL A 122 -6.06 15.59 7.92
C VAL A 122 -6.96 14.91 6.92
N VAL A 123 -7.81 15.69 6.27
CA VAL A 123 -8.66 15.22 5.20
C VAL A 123 -8.65 16.23 4.06
N TYR A 124 -8.01 15.87 2.95
CA TYR A 124 -8.10 16.63 1.71
C TYR A 124 -9.38 16.28 0.94
N PHE A 125 -10.20 17.29 0.65
CA PHE A 125 -11.45 17.09 -0.09
C PHE A 125 -11.47 17.89 -1.40
N SER A 126 -11.76 17.17 -2.48
CA SER A 126 -12.01 17.68 -3.82
C SER A 126 -13.05 16.78 -4.50
N PRO A 127 -13.49 17.07 -5.73
CA PRO A 127 -14.21 16.08 -6.51
C PRO A 127 -13.35 14.81 -6.68
N PRO A 128 -14.00 13.63 -6.83
CA PRO A 128 -13.29 12.36 -7.04
C PRO A 128 -12.51 12.41 -8.36
N ASP A 129 -11.35 11.74 -8.37
CA ASP A 129 -10.46 11.67 -9.52
C ASP A 129 -10.00 13.04 -10.05
N THR A 130 -9.80 13.99 -9.12
CA THR A 130 -9.30 15.34 -9.43
C THR A 130 -7.86 15.50 -8.93
N ALA A 131 -6.99 16.04 -9.80
CA ALA A 131 -5.61 16.38 -9.47
C ALA A 131 -5.42 17.90 -9.47
N CYS A 132 -5.03 18.43 -8.32
CA CYS A 132 -4.90 19.87 -8.11
C CYS A 132 -3.43 20.28 -8.08
N ALA A 133 -3.10 21.37 -8.77
CA ALA A 133 -1.79 22.00 -8.62
C ALA A 133 -1.62 22.46 -7.17
N ALA A 134 -0.51 22.07 -6.54
CA ALA A 134 -0.16 22.61 -5.25
C ALA A 134 0.39 24.03 -5.44
N GLU A 135 -0.07 24.98 -4.64
CA GLU A 135 0.35 26.39 -4.77
C GLU A 135 1.81 26.54 -4.31
N GLY A 136 2.71 26.76 -5.26
CA GLY A 136 4.13 26.98 -5.02
C GLY A 136 4.87 27.09 -6.34
N ALA A 137 6.05 27.71 -6.35
CA ALA A 137 6.92 27.77 -7.52
C ALA A 137 8.23 27.00 -7.28
N PRO A 138 8.18 25.70 -6.92
CA PRO A 138 9.40 24.91 -6.78
C PRO A 138 10.09 24.77 -8.13
N THR A 139 11.41 24.59 -8.11
CA THR A 139 12.15 24.27 -9.33
C THR A 139 11.64 22.95 -9.91
N GLY A 140 11.36 22.95 -11.22
CA GLY A 140 11.00 21.78 -11.98
C GLY A 140 12.07 20.68 -11.96
N ARG A 141 11.67 19.43 -11.70
CA ARG A 141 12.62 18.35 -11.45
C ARG A 141 12.16 16.96 -11.88
N SER A 142 13.10 16.07 -12.13
CA SER A 142 12.92 14.60 -12.19
C SER A 142 13.88 13.93 -11.19
N GLU A 143 13.83 12.61 -11.04
CA GLU A 143 14.69 11.84 -10.11
C GLU A 143 14.66 12.36 -8.65
N VAL A 144 13.55 12.97 -8.22
CA VAL A 144 13.43 13.61 -6.90
C VAL A 144 13.24 12.59 -5.79
N ALA A 145 13.95 12.77 -4.67
CA ALA A 145 13.71 12.00 -3.45
C ALA A 145 12.56 12.65 -2.66
N ILE A 146 11.59 11.85 -2.23
CA ILE A 146 10.39 12.31 -1.53
C ILE A 146 10.05 11.42 -0.34
N ALA A 147 9.57 12.02 0.76
CA ALA A 147 9.13 11.30 1.95
C ALA A 147 8.11 12.10 2.77
N GLU A 148 7.22 11.39 3.46
CA GLU A 148 6.26 11.94 4.43
C GLU A 148 6.68 11.56 5.86
N GLY A 149 6.69 12.54 6.76
CA GLY A 149 6.86 12.35 8.20
C GLY A 149 5.52 12.26 8.92
N ARG A 150 5.52 11.60 10.10
CA ARG A 150 4.30 11.37 10.90
C ARG A 150 3.59 12.64 11.36
N ARG A 151 4.23 13.81 11.32
CA ARG A 151 3.61 15.10 11.67
C ARG A 151 2.84 15.75 10.51
N GLY A 152 2.73 15.07 9.37
CA GLY A 152 2.16 15.65 8.15
C GLY A 152 3.13 16.59 7.43
N ASP A 153 4.43 16.48 7.68
CA ASP A 153 5.45 17.17 6.90
C ASP A 153 5.83 16.29 5.71
N VAL A 154 5.88 16.85 4.50
CA VAL A 154 6.46 16.16 3.34
C VAL A 154 7.66 16.97 2.85
N LEU A 155 8.76 16.27 2.54
CA LEU A 155 9.96 16.88 2.00
C LEU A 155 10.27 16.29 0.62
N LEU A 156 10.58 17.18 -0.32
CA LEU A 156 11.19 16.85 -1.60
C LEU A 156 12.63 17.37 -1.58
N ALA A 157 13.58 16.54 -1.95
CA ALA A 157 15.00 16.87 -1.90
C ALA A 157 15.71 16.47 -3.19
N GLY A 158 16.48 17.41 -3.74
CA GLY A 158 17.33 17.19 -4.90
C GLY A 158 16.56 16.85 -6.17
N GLY A 159 17.12 15.94 -6.97
CA GLY A 159 16.66 15.58 -8.30
C GLY A 159 17.45 16.30 -9.39
N ARG A 160 16.90 16.34 -10.60
CA ARG A 160 17.54 16.91 -11.80
C ARG A 160 16.60 17.87 -12.51
N ALA A 161 17.12 18.99 -13.03
CA ALA A 161 16.32 19.99 -13.75
C ALA A 161 15.98 19.56 -15.19
N GLY A 162 15.14 18.54 -15.33
CA GLY A 162 14.87 17.84 -16.60
C GLY A 162 15.77 16.62 -16.79
N LEU A 163 15.61 15.89 -17.89
CA LEU A 163 16.30 14.60 -18.08
C LEU A 163 17.83 14.74 -18.19
N ASP A 164 18.32 15.76 -18.89
CA ASP A 164 19.75 16.03 -19.09
C ASP A 164 20.22 17.29 -18.35
N GLY A 165 19.40 17.79 -17.42
CA GLY A 165 19.70 18.98 -16.64
C GLY A 165 20.76 18.74 -15.55
N PRO A 166 21.23 19.82 -14.89
CA PRO A 166 22.08 19.69 -13.71
C PRO A 166 21.30 19.09 -12.53
N ALA A 167 22.03 18.47 -11.61
CA ALA A 167 21.50 18.08 -10.30
C ALA A 167 21.04 19.31 -9.50
N ILE A 168 20.04 19.13 -8.64
CA ILE A 168 19.39 20.16 -7.84
C ILE A 168 19.80 20.03 -6.37
N ASP A 169 20.00 21.16 -5.68
CA ASP A 169 20.28 21.26 -4.24
C ASP A 169 19.08 21.80 -3.41
N GLU A 170 17.99 22.14 -4.08
CA GLU A 170 16.78 22.74 -3.51
C GLU A 170 15.98 21.74 -2.66
N LEU A 171 15.44 22.24 -1.54
CA LEU A 171 14.54 21.53 -0.64
C LEU A 171 13.15 22.17 -0.69
N VAL A 172 12.11 21.36 -0.87
CA VAL A 172 10.71 21.81 -0.91
C VAL A 172 9.94 21.12 0.20
N HIS A 173 9.35 21.90 1.08
CA HIS A 173 8.49 21.43 2.16
C HIS A 173 7.03 21.61 1.80
N VAL A 174 6.22 20.58 2.03
CA VAL A 174 4.76 20.63 1.94
C VAL A 174 4.20 20.32 3.32
N ASP A 175 3.47 21.26 3.89
CA ASP A 175 2.78 21.08 5.17
C ASP A 175 1.38 20.53 4.90
N LEU A 176 1.14 19.27 5.22
CA LEU A 176 -0.16 18.64 5.01
C LEU A 176 -1.24 19.11 5.98
N LEU A 177 -0.89 19.82 7.06
CA LEU A 177 -1.87 20.36 8.01
C LEU A 177 -2.47 21.67 7.50
N THR A 178 -1.71 22.43 6.70
CA THR A 178 -2.13 23.73 6.15
C THR A 178 -2.33 23.72 4.64
N GLY A 179 -1.74 22.75 3.93
CA GLY A 179 -1.66 22.70 2.48
C GLY A 179 -0.57 23.59 1.87
N GLU A 180 0.24 24.26 2.70
CA GLU A 180 1.27 25.20 2.23
C GLU A 180 2.46 24.47 1.59
N VAL A 181 2.90 24.96 0.43
CA VAL A 181 4.16 24.54 -0.20
C VAL A 181 5.16 25.67 -0.13
N ARG A 182 6.39 25.37 0.30
CA ARG A 182 7.47 26.35 0.37
C ARG A 182 8.81 25.74 -0.01
N VAL A 183 9.58 26.53 -0.75
CA VAL A 183 11.01 26.26 -0.96
C VAL A 183 11.74 26.72 0.31
N LEU A 184 12.53 25.84 0.92
CA LEU A 184 13.30 26.19 2.11
C LEU A 184 14.46 27.13 1.73
N GLU A 185 14.85 28.03 2.64
CA GLU A 185 15.96 28.95 2.38
C GLU A 185 17.30 28.23 2.42
N GLN A 186 17.43 27.25 3.31
CA GLN A 186 18.58 26.37 3.35
C GLN A 186 18.56 25.39 2.18
N ARG A 187 19.74 25.15 1.61
CA ARG A 187 19.98 24.22 0.50
C ARG A 187 20.86 23.07 0.95
N LEU A 188 20.84 21.99 0.19
CA LEU A 188 21.81 20.93 0.37
C LEU A 188 23.24 21.47 0.14
N PRO A 189 24.25 21.01 0.89
CA PRO A 189 25.64 21.45 0.68
C PRO A 189 26.20 21.04 -0.69
N ALA A 190 25.55 20.07 -1.32
CA ALA A 190 25.87 19.42 -2.57
C ALA A 190 24.55 19.01 -3.22
N ALA A 191 24.38 19.26 -4.52
CA ALA A 191 23.20 18.79 -5.24
C ALA A 191 23.18 17.25 -5.26
N ARG A 192 22.02 16.61 -5.35
CA ARG A 192 21.94 15.14 -5.33
C ARG A 192 20.91 14.59 -6.31
N VAL A 193 21.32 13.53 -7.02
CA VAL A 193 20.45 12.64 -7.80
C VAL A 193 20.54 11.21 -7.28
N GLY A 194 19.52 10.39 -7.55
CA GLY A 194 19.50 8.97 -7.17
C GLY A 194 19.64 8.72 -5.67
N ALA A 195 19.23 9.67 -4.83
CA ALA A 195 19.23 9.57 -3.37
C ALA A 195 17.91 9.00 -2.84
N ALA A 196 17.92 8.47 -1.63
CA ALA A 196 16.71 8.09 -0.90
C ALA A 196 16.43 9.09 0.22
N LEU A 197 15.15 9.36 0.51
CA LEU A 197 14.74 10.25 1.58
C LEU A 197 13.89 9.48 2.58
N LEU A 198 14.19 9.63 3.88
CA LEU A 198 13.46 8.96 4.95
C LEU A 198 13.01 9.98 6.00
N PRO A 199 11.80 9.85 6.55
CA PRO A 199 11.39 10.64 7.70
C PRO A 199 12.15 10.20 8.97
N LEU A 200 12.45 11.15 9.84
CA LEU A 200 12.99 10.93 11.18
C LEU A 200 11.96 11.35 12.24
N VAL A 201 12.32 11.25 13.52
CA VAL A 201 11.47 11.73 14.63
C VAL A 201 11.31 13.25 14.57
N GLY A 202 10.06 13.70 14.68
CA GLY A 202 9.69 15.12 14.66
C GLY A 202 9.52 15.65 13.24
N ARG A 203 9.93 16.90 13.00
CA ARG A 203 9.89 17.56 11.68
C ARG A 203 11.21 17.38 10.92
N ARG A 204 11.78 16.17 10.97
CA ARG A 204 13.14 15.89 10.50
C ARG A 204 13.15 14.77 9.47
N PHE A 205 14.13 14.79 8.59
CA PHE A 205 14.34 13.84 7.51
C PHE A 205 15.82 13.51 7.37
N ALA A 206 16.13 12.37 6.76
CA ALA A 206 17.48 11.97 6.37
C ALA A 206 17.54 11.77 4.86
N LEU A 207 18.36 12.58 4.18
CA LEU A 207 18.71 12.35 2.78
C LEU A 207 19.91 11.41 2.72
N ILE A 208 19.68 10.19 2.24
CA ILE A 208 20.64 9.10 2.24
C ILE A 208 21.30 8.99 0.86
N SER A 209 22.63 9.01 0.85
CA SER A 209 23.45 8.65 -0.32
C SER A 209 23.13 9.50 -1.56
N GLY A 210 23.24 8.94 -2.77
CA GLY A 210 23.06 9.64 -4.05
C GLY A 210 24.38 9.95 -4.75
N ALA A 211 24.31 10.74 -5.82
CA ALA A 211 25.47 11.12 -6.62
C ALA A 211 25.46 12.60 -7.01
N GLU A 212 26.68 13.13 -7.24
CA GLU A 212 26.93 14.46 -7.81
C GLU A 212 28.36 14.53 -8.37
N SER A 213 28.52 15.23 -9.50
CA SER A 213 29.82 15.56 -10.10
C SER A 213 30.76 14.35 -10.25
N GLY A 214 30.22 13.18 -10.62
CA GLY A 214 31.00 11.96 -10.82
C GLY A 214 31.36 11.19 -9.54
N ALA A 215 30.78 11.55 -8.39
CA ALA A 215 31.02 10.88 -7.12
C ALA A 215 29.72 10.32 -6.52
N VAL A 216 29.82 9.17 -5.85
CA VAL A 216 28.74 8.58 -5.05
C VAL A 216 28.99 8.88 -3.57
N PHE A 217 27.97 9.36 -2.87
CA PHE A 217 28.07 9.69 -1.45
C PHE A 217 28.02 8.43 -0.58
N SER A 218 28.81 8.40 0.49
CA SER A 218 28.74 7.39 1.57
C SER A 218 28.23 7.98 2.88
N SER A 219 27.30 8.93 2.76
CA SER A 219 26.82 9.73 3.88
C SER A 219 25.33 10.00 3.78
N TRP A 220 24.73 10.33 4.92
CA TRP A 220 23.38 10.86 5.00
C TRP A 220 23.39 12.26 5.61
N THR A 221 22.40 13.08 5.25
CA THR A 221 22.30 14.48 5.71
C THR A 221 20.98 14.66 6.47
N PRO A 222 21.01 15.04 7.76
CA PRO A 222 19.79 15.39 8.50
C PRO A 222 19.25 16.74 8.03
N ILE A 223 17.93 16.81 7.86
CA ILE A 223 17.20 18.01 7.41
C ILE A 223 16.03 18.22 8.35
N GLU A 224 15.95 19.38 9.00
CA GLU A 224 14.79 19.81 9.77
C GLU A 224 13.99 20.82 8.95
N VAL A 225 12.69 20.60 8.80
CA VAL A 225 11.86 21.46 7.94
C VAL A 225 11.24 22.64 8.68
N ALA A 226 11.37 22.76 10.01
CA ALA A 226 10.81 23.88 10.76
C ALA A 226 11.40 25.25 10.35
N GLY A 227 10.61 26.33 10.46
CA GLY A 227 11.08 27.70 10.19
C GLY A 227 11.62 27.86 8.77
N GLU A 228 12.81 28.43 8.61
CA GLU A 228 13.49 28.58 7.30
C GLU A 228 14.07 27.25 6.75
N GLY A 229 13.96 26.17 7.51
CA GLY A 229 14.66 24.91 7.27
C GLY A 229 16.07 24.92 7.87
N GLN A 230 16.57 23.76 8.26
CA GLN A 230 17.94 23.58 8.75
C GLN A 230 18.54 22.29 8.17
N VAL A 231 19.70 22.42 7.54
CA VAL A 231 20.46 21.28 7.02
C VAL A 231 21.65 21.05 7.94
N GLY A 232 21.72 19.88 8.55
CA GLY A 232 22.82 19.51 9.45
C GLY A 232 24.03 18.96 8.70
N GLU A 233 25.10 18.71 9.45
CA GLU A 233 26.33 18.12 8.89
C GLU A 233 26.08 16.69 8.38
N ALA A 234 26.68 16.38 7.23
CA ALA A 234 26.63 15.03 6.67
C ALA A 234 27.34 14.03 7.60
N ARG A 235 26.68 12.88 7.83
CA ARG A 235 27.13 11.82 8.72
C ARG A 235 27.46 10.58 7.91
N GLY A 236 28.49 9.85 8.33
CA GLY A 236 28.90 8.61 7.65
C GLY A 236 27.78 7.57 7.64
N LEU A 237 27.64 6.88 6.52
CA LEU A 237 26.71 5.79 6.33
C LEU A 237 27.49 4.48 6.29
N ALA A 238 27.22 3.56 7.20
CA ALA A 238 27.95 2.31 7.30
C ALA A 238 27.08 1.17 7.83
N ILE A 239 27.31 -0.04 7.32
CA ILE A 239 26.72 -1.27 7.85
C ILE A 239 27.81 -1.99 8.64
N HIS A 240 27.59 -2.21 9.94
CA HIS A 240 28.57 -2.82 10.84
C HIS A 240 30.00 -2.23 10.75
N GLY A 241 30.10 -0.92 10.47
CA GLY A 241 31.37 -0.18 10.34
C GLY A 241 31.99 -0.16 8.95
N GLU A 242 31.43 -0.87 7.97
CA GLU A 242 31.83 -0.80 6.56
C GLU A 242 31.07 0.34 5.86
N PRO A 243 31.76 1.32 5.24
CA PRO A 243 31.10 2.41 4.54
C PRO A 243 30.18 1.90 3.43
N MET A 244 28.95 2.41 3.41
CA MET A 244 27.98 2.14 2.35
C MET A 244 27.90 3.35 1.43
N ALA A 245 28.25 3.17 0.15
CA ALA A 245 28.09 4.17 -0.90
C ALA A 245 27.17 3.60 -1.99
N THR A 246 26.06 4.28 -2.27
CA THR A 246 25.14 3.83 -3.33
C THR A 246 24.39 5.00 -3.99
N ALA A 247 24.23 4.98 -5.30
CA ALA A 247 23.31 5.86 -6.01
C ALA A 247 22.31 5.01 -6.78
N TYR A 248 21.10 5.53 -6.99
CA TYR A 248 20.04 4.86 -7.74
C TYR A 248 19.66 3.48 -7.18
N ALA A 249 19.77 3.32 -5.86
CA ALA A 249 19.17 2.19 -5.17
C ALA A 249 17.65 2.32 -5.21
N ALA A 250 16.94 1.22 -5.46
CA ALA A 250 15.50 1.20 -5.27
C ALA A 250 15.21 1.33 -3.76
N SER A 251 14.24 2.15 -3.38
CA SER A 251 13.89 2.35 -1.97
C SER A 251 12.38 2.33 -1.76
N ALA A 252 11.95 1.72 -0.66
CA ALA A 252 10.57 1.71 -0.20
C ALA A 252 10.53 1.42 1.30
N THR A 253 9.56 2.02 1.99
CA THR A 253 9.31 1.77 3.42
C THR A 253 8.29 0.65 3.57
N SER A 254 8.62 -0.34 4.40
CA SER A 254 7.72 -1.45 4.72
C SER A 254 6.53 -0.94 5.55
N PRO A 255 5.28 -1.25 5.16
CA PRO A 255 4.09 -0.81 5.88
C PRO A 255 3.86 -1.57 7.21
N VAL A 256 4.63 -2.62 7.48
CA VAL A 256 4.45 -3.50 8.65
C VAL A 256 5.32 -3.07 9.82
N ASP A 257 6.59 -2.80 9.57
CA ASP A 257 7.59 -2.48 10.61
C ASP A 257 8.22 -1.09 10.44
N GLY A 258 7.85 -0.34 9.39
CA GLY A 258 8.32 1.03 9.17
C GLY A 258 9.78 1.14 8.73
N ARG A 259 10.50 0.01 8.59
CA ARG A 259 11.88 0.01 8.10
C ARG A 259 11.91 0.23 6.59
N THR A 260 12.95 0.91 6.13
CA THR A 260 13.16 1.18 4.70
C THR A 260 14.14 0.18 4.11
N LEU A 261 13.76 -0.48 3.02
CA LEU A 261 14.65 -1.37 2.28
C LEU A 261 15.31 -0.60 1.14
N LEU A 262 16.64 -0.56 1.13
CA LEU A 262 17.45 -0.10 -0.01
C LEU A 262 17.94 -1.30 -0.79
N VAL A 263 17.74 -1.31 -2.11
CA VAL A 263 18.02 -2.46 -2.97
C VAL A 263 18.89 -2.05 -4.15
N GLY A 264 20.08 -2.65 -4.24
CA GLY A 264 21.00 -2.46 -5.36
C GLY A 264 21.56 -1.03 -5.43
N GLY A 265 21.54 -0.48 -6.64
CA GLY A 265 22.18 0.79 -6.97
C GLY A 265 23.59 0.59 -7.52
N CYS A 266 24.37 1.66 -7.58
CA CYS A 266 25.73 1.65 -8.12
C CYS A 266 26.72 2.37 -7.21
N THR A 267 27.98 1.95 -7.27
CA THR A 267 29.08 2.55 -6.48
C THR A 267 29.89 3.59 -7.25
N SER A 268 29.65 3.72 -8.56
CA SER A 268 30.30 4.69 -9.42
C SER A 268 29.31 5.30 -10.40
N VAL A 269 29.49 6.60 -10.68
CA VAL A 269 28.74 7.32 -11.70
C VAL A 269 29.68 7.97 -12.73
N THR A 270 29.15 8.32 -13.89
CA THR A 270 29.83 9.12 -14.91
C THR A 270 29.87 10.60 -14.52
N GLY A 271 30.55 11.45 -15.31
CA GLY A 271 30.55 12.91 -15.08
C GLY A 271 29.17 13.58 -15.19
N ASP A 272 28.18 12.90 -15.77
CA ASP A 272 26.78 13.35 -15.87
C ASP A 272 25.90 12.74 -14.75
N ASP A 273 26.52 12.13 -13.75
CA ASP A 273 25.90 11.48 -12.60
C ASP A 273 25.01 10.27 -12.95
N ARG A 274 25.29 9.58 -14.05
CA ARG A 274 24.63 8.33 -14.43
C ARG A 274 25.42 7.13 -13.91
N CYS A 275 24.75 6.08 -13.44
CA CYS A 275 25.43 4.86 -12.98
C CYS A 275 26.35 4.25 -14.05
N VAL A 276 27.54 3.82 -13.63
CA VAL A 276 28.42 2.98 -14.44
C VAL A 276 27.98 1.52 -14.26
N PRO A 277 27.55 0.80 -15.32
CA PRO A 277 26.94 -0.52 -15.16
C PRO A 277 27.78 -1.53 -14.38
N ALA A 278 29.08 -1.63 -14.68
CA ALA A 278 30.00 -2.54 -14.00
C ALA A 278 30.14 -2.31 -12.47
N SER A 279 29.58 -1.22 -11.95
CA SER A 279 29.56 -0.87 -10.52
C SER A 279 28.22 -1.18 -9.82
N ALA A 280 27.29 -1.84 -10.52
CA ALA A 280 25.99 -2.27 -10.01
C ALA A 280 26.13 -3.20 -8.79
N LEU A 281 25.19 -3.09 -7.86
CA LEU A 281 25.25 -3.75 -6.56
C LEU A 281 24.27 -4.91 -6.41
N LEU A 282 24.74 -5.98 -5.76
CA LEU A 282 23.92 -7.08 -5.23
C LEU A 282 23.35 -6.78 -3.85
N SER A 283 23.99 -5.86 -3.13
CA SER A 283 23.71 -5.59 -1.72
C SER A 283 22.35 -4.93 -1.54
N THR A 284 21.69 -5.31 -0.46
CA THR A 284 20.51 -4.63 0.06
C THR A 284 20.76 -4.26 1.51
N ALA A 285 20.06 -3.25 2.00
CA ALA A 285 20.20 -2.76 3.37
C ALA A 285 18.83 -2.43 3.95
N TRP A 286 18.58 -2.88 5.17
CA TRP A 286 17.49 -2.37 5.99
C TRP A 286 17.98 -1.11 6.69
N VAL A 287 17.18 -0.06 6.62
CA VAL A 287 17.41 1.20 7.32
C VAL A 287 16.27 1.39 8.32
N ASP A 288 16.65 1.50 9.58
CA ASP A 288 15.77 1.83 10.69
C ASP A 288 16.15 3.20 11.27
N VAL A 289 15.22 3.83 11.97
CA VAL A 289 15.40 5.12 12.63
C VAL A 289 15.27 4.94 14.14
N GLU A 290 16.40 4.98 14.83
CA GLU A 290 16.47 4.83 16.29
C GLU A 290 16.99 6.13 16.91
N ASP A 291 16.23 6.72 17.83
CA ASP A 291 16.59 7.96 18.54
C ASP A 291 16.98 9.15 17.62
N GLY A 292 16.48 9.16 16.38
CA GLY A 292 16.80 10.19 15.38
C GLY A 292 18.14 9.96 14.66
N GLU A 293 18.75 8.81 14.84
CA GLU A 293 19.89 8.30 14.06
C GLU A 293 19.43 7.18 13.11
N LEU A 294 20.26 6.89 12.12
CA LEU A 294 20.03 5.76 11.21
C LEU A 294 20.77 4.52 11.72
N ALA A 295 20.04 3.43 11.92
CA ALA A 295 20.59 2.10 12.13
C ALA A 295 20.48 1.31 10.82
N LEU A 296 21.57 0.66 10.40
CA LEU A 296 21.60 -0.09 9.16
C LEU A 296 22.04 -1.54 9.39
N ASP A 297 21.27 -2.45 8.81
CA ASP A 297 21.56 -3.88 8.77
C ASP A 297 21.57 -4.39 7.34
N HIS A 298 22.26 -5.52 7.12
CA HIS A 298 22.21 -6.19 5.83
C HIS A 298 20.80 -6.72 5.55
N GLY A 299 20.31 -6.45 4.34
CA GLY A 299 19.14 -7.11 3.79
C GLY A 299 19.51 -8.39 3.03
N PRO A 300 18.51 -9.14 2.52
CA PRO A 300 18.73 -10.28 1.66
C PRO A 300 19.36 -9.83 0.32
N ALA A 301 20.48 -10.43 -0.07
CA ALA A 301 21.17 -10.09 -1.30
C ALA A 301 20.37 -10.49 -2.55
N LEU A 302 20.46 -9.70 -3.61
CA LEU A 302 19.85 -10.01 -4.91
C LEU A 302 20.53 -11.21 -5.57
N ALA A 303 19.83 -11.85 -6.51
CA ALA A 303 20.42 -12.90 -7.34
C ALA A 303 21.41 -12.36 -8.39
N ALA A 304 21.17 -11.13 -8.88
CA ALA A 304 22.01 -10.44 -9.85
C ALA A 304 22.10 -8.94 -9.51
N PRO A 305 23.27 -8.29 -9.73
CA PRO A 305 23.44 -6.88 -9.40
C PRO A 305 22.54 -6.02 -10.28
N ARG A 306 21.95 -4.95 -9.73
CA ARG A 306 21.22 -3.98 -10.53
C ARG A 306 21.14 -2.59 -9.91
N PHE A 307 20.90 -1.59 -10.73
CA PHE A 307 20.61 -0.21 -10.33
C PHE A 307 19.39 0.34 -11.07
N GLY A 308 18.75 1.37 -10.53
CA GLY A 308 17.59 2.01 -11.16
C GLY A 308 16.34 1.14 -11.21
N ALA A 309 16.26 0.11 -10.36
CA ALA A 309 15.08 -0.75 -10.28
C ALA A 309 13.93 -0.04 -9.53
N THR A 310 12.70 -0.53 -9.71
CA THR A 310 11.54 -0.07 -8.94
C THR A 310 11.17 -1.09 -7.87
N LEU A 311 11.06 -0.62 -6.63
CA LEU A 311 10.67 -1.42 -5.47
C LEU A 311 9.29 -0.98 -4.95
N ARG A 312 8.44 -1.95 -4.61
CA ARG A 312 7.14 -1.73 -3.95
C ARG A 312 6.88 -2.80 -2.91
N PHE A 313 6.28 -2.40 -1.80
CA PHE A 313 5.70 -3.32 -0.83
C PHE A 313 4.21 -3.50 -1.09
N SER A 314 3.70 -4.72 -0.92
CA SER A 314 2.28 -4.93 -0.63
C SER A 314 1.98 -4.54 0.83
N ALA A 315 0.70 -4.35 1.15
CA ALA A 315 0.23 -3.84 2.44
C ALA A 315 0.68 -4.67 3.68
N ASP A 316 1.11 -5.90 3.45
CA ASP A 316 1.54 -6.90 4.43
C ASP A 316 3.06 -7.16 4.40
N GLY A 317 3.84 -6.32 3.71
CA GLY A 317 5.29 -6.32 3.80
C GLY A 317 6.01 -7.26 2.84
N VAL A 318 5.34 -7.86 1.85
CA VAL A 318 6.05 -8.52 0.73
C VAL A 318 6.61 -7.46 -0.21
N ALA A 319 7.92 -7.51 -0.46
CA ALA A 319 8.57 -6.61 -1.40
C ALA A 319 8.63 -7.23 -2.80
N TYR A 320 8.33 -6.42 -3.82
CA TYR A 320 8.46 -6.75 -5.24
C TYR A 320 9.43 -5.77 -5.90
N LEU A 321 10.31 -6.31 -6.74
CA LEU A 321 11.34 -5.57 -7.45
C LEU A 321 11.27 -5.91 -8.94
N VAL A 322 11.31 -4.89 -9.79
CA VAL A 322 11.35 -5.07 -11.25
C VAL A 322 12.22 -4.00 -11.90
N GLY A 323 12.79 -4.33 -13.05
CA GLY A 323 13.54 -3.40 -13.90
C GLY A 323 14.86 -2.94 -13.32
N GLY A 324 15.31 -1.80 -13.82
CA GLY A 324 16.69 -1.36 -13.70
C GLY A 324 17.61 -2.11 -14.66
N TYR A 325 18.91 -1.91 -14.49
CA TYR A 325 19.94 -2.44 -15.38
C TYR A 325 20.97 -3.25 -14.62
N ASP A 326 21.48 -4.30 -15.26
CA ASP A 326 22.51 -5.19 -14.71
C ASP A 326 23.94 -4.61 -14.84
N ALA A 327 24.94 -5.44 -14.52
CA ALA A 327 26.34 -5.03 -14.56
C ALA A 327 26.87 -4.79 -15.99
N GLU A 328 26.18 -5.31 -16.99
CA GLU A 328 26.47 -5.15 -18.41
C GLU A 328 25.70 -3.96 -19.01
N GLY A 329 24.75 -3.40 -18.27
CA GLY A 329 23.88 -2.31 -18.70
C GLY A 329 22.67 -2.80 -19.49
N ALA A 330 22.37 -4.10 -19.44
CA ALA A 330 21.16 -4.66 -20.04
C ALA A 330 19.97 -4.54 -19.06
N PRO A 331 18.73 -4.39 -19.57
CA PRO A 331 17.54 -4.36 -18.72
C PRO A 331 17.37 -5.64 -17.90
N ALA A 332 17.07 -5.49 -16.61
CA ALA A 332 16.75 -6.61 -15.74
C ALA A 332 15.31 -7.07 -15.96
N LEU A 333 15.15 -8.28 -16.52
CA LEU A 333 13.86 -8.83 -16.94
C LEU A 333 13.12 -9.62 -15.84
N GLY A 334 13.78 -9.88 -14.71
CA GLY A 334 13.21 -10.64 -13.61
C GLY A 334 12.30 -9.78 -12.72
N LEU A 335 11.07 -10.24 -12.52
CA LEU A 335 10.24 -9.83 -11.39
C LEU A 335 10.68 -10.66 -10.17
N GLU A 336 11.25 -9.99 -9.19
CA GLU A 336 11.71 -10.61 -7.95
C GLU A 336 10.79 -10.25 -6.79
N ARG A 337 10.63 -11.19 -5.87
CA ARG A 337 9.81 -11.06 -4.66
C ARG A 337 10.64 -11.46 -3.45
N VAL A 338 10.44 -10.77 -2.33
CA VAL A 338 10.93 -11.20 -1.02
C VAL A 338 9.83 -11.07 0.02
N VAL A 339 9.57 -12.18 0.73
CA VAL A 339 8.69 -12.20 1.90
C VAL A 339 9.48 -11.76 3.15
N PRO A 340 8.82 -11.26 4.21
CA PRO A 340 9.50 -10.91 5.46
C PRO A 340 10.40 -12.06 5.98
N GLY A 341 11.68 -11.78 6.20
CA GLY A 341 12.68 -12.77 6.65
C GLY A 341 13.15 -13.77 5.59
N GLY A 342 12.61 -13.72 4.37
CA GLY A 342 12.98 -14.59 3.25
C GLY A 342 14.18 -14.09 2.45
N ALA A 343 14.49 -14.83 1.37
CA ALA A 343 15.44 -14.43 0.35
C ALA A 343 14.71 -13.96 -0.92
N TRP A 344 15.40 -13.23 -1.79
CA TRP A 344 14.86 -12.86 -3.10
C TRP A 344 14.62 -14.10 -3.97
N GLU A 345 13.44 -14.16 -4.56
CA GLU A 345 13.01 -15.20 -5.50
C GLU A 345 12.55 -14.55 -6.80
N THR A 346 13.04 -15.02 -7.94
CA THR A 346 12.47 -14.64 -9.25
C THR A 346 11.16 -15.40 -9.47
N VAL A 347 10.03 -14.68 -9.41
CA VAL A 347 8.69 -15.25 -9.59
C VAL A 347 8.19 -15.20 -11.02
N HIS A 348 8.80 -14.36 -11.86
CA HIS A 348 8.52 -14.26 -13.28
C HIS A 348 9.70 -13.67 -14.05
N THR A 349 9.86 -14.06 -15.31
CA THR A 349 10.83 -13.47 -16.25
C THR A 349 10.07 -12.90 -17.44
N LEU A 350 10.28 -11.63 -17.72
CA LEU A 350 9.70 -10.93 -18.86
C LEU A 350 10.40 -11.36 -20.18
N PRO A 351 9.71 -11.22 -21.34
CA PRO A 351 10.34 -11.36 -22.65
C PRO A 351 11.60 -10.50 -22.84
N GLU A 352 12.55 -11.00 -23.64
CA GLU A 352 13.88 -10.39 -23.84
C GLU A 352 13.87 -9.02 -24.53
N ASP A 353 12.80 -8.67 -25.21
CA ASP A 353 12.61 -7.43 -25.96
C ASP A 353 11.97 -6.31 -25.12
N LEU A 354 11.77 -6.52 -23.82
CA LEU A 354 11.07 -5.57 -22.96
C LEU A 354 11.98 -4.90 -21.95
N GLU A 355 11.74 -3.61 -21.75
CA GLU A 355 12.37 -2.81 -20.71
C GLU A 355 11.29 -2.40 -19.70
N PRO A 356 11.24 -3.05 -18.52
CA PRO A 356 10.25 -2.74 -17.48
C PRO A 356 10.64 -1.49 -16.69
N GLU A 357 9.68 -0.58 -16.54
CA GLU A 357 9.91 0.81 -16.11
C GLU A 357 8.99 1.28 -14.98
N GLY A 358 8.00 0.48 -14.62
CA GLY A 358 7.03 0.84 -13.58
C GLY A 358 6.45 -0.39 -12.93
N LEU A 359 6.05 -0.23 -11.65
CA LEU A 359 5.56 -1.31 -10.81
C LEU A 359 4.41 -0.82 -9.93
N ALA A 360 3.30 -1.55 -9.96
CA ALA A 360 2.23 -1.43 -8.97
C ALA A 360 1.82 -2.82 -8.49
N VAL A 361 1.49 -2.95 -7.20
CA VAL A 361 1.11 -4.22 -6.58
C VAL A 361 -0.26 -4.03 -5.92
N LEU A 362 -1.26 -4.76 -6.40
CA LEU A 362 -2.61 -4.79 -5.82
C LEU A 362 -2.72 -5.92 -4.78
N ALA A 363 -3.82 -5.94 -4.03
CA ALA A 363 -4.06 -7.07 -3.14
C ALA A 363 -4.30 -8.36 -3.94
N GLY A 364 -4.10 -9.52 -3.30
CA GLY A 364 -4.28 -10.82 -3.96
C GLY A 364 -3.20 -11.17 -4.99
N GLU A 365 -1.99 -10.61 -4.86
CA GLU A 365 -0.82 -10.90 -5.70
C GLU A 365 -0.96 -10.52 -7.19
N LEU A 366 -1.77 -9.51 -7.52
CA LEU A 366 -1.80 -8.96 -8.87
C LEU A 366 -0.73 -7.86 -9.01
N VAL A 367 0.34 -8.18 -9.73
CA VAL A 367 1.46 -7.27 -10.01
C VAL A 367 1.31 -6.69 -11.40
N LEU A 368 1.35 -5.37 -11.52
CA LEU A 368 1.40 -4.67 -12.80
C LEU A 368 2.79 -4.16 -13.11
N ILE A 369 3.17 -4.26 -14.38
CA ILE A 369 4.44 -3.80 -14.91
C ILE A 369 4.17 -2.98 -16.16
N SER A 370 4.65 -1.73 -16.21
CA SER A 370 4.69 -0.95 -17.45
C SER A 370 6.02 -1.10 -18.15
N THR A 371 6.02 -1.10 -19.48
CA THR A 371 7.25 -1.07 -20.28
C THR A 371 7.55 0.32 -20.82
N LEU A 372 8.79 0.52 -21.28
CA LEU A 372 9.19 1.76 -21.95
C LEU A 372 8.33 2.07 -23.19
N GLU A 373 7.88 1.04 -23.92
CA GLU A 373 6.99 1.19 -25.08
C GLU A 373 5.55 1.60 -24.72
N GLY A 374 5.18 1.55 -23.44
CA GLY A 374 3.82 1.86 -22.97
C GLY A 374 2.90 0.64 -22.89
N THR A 375 3.44 -0.58 -22.95
CA THR A 375 2.65 -1.79 -22.73
C THR A 375 2.48 -2.02 -21.24
N LEU A 376 1.23 -2.26 -20.81
CA LEU A 376 0.91 -2.69 -19.45
C LEU A 376 0.78 -4.21 -19.41
N ARG A 377 1.59 -4.84 -18.55
CA ARG A 377 1.60 -6.28 -18.32
C ARG A 377 1.16 -6.57 -16.90
N TYR A 378 0.69 -7.79 -16.68
CA TYR A 378 0.39 -8.29 -15.36
C TYR A 378 1.09 -9.63 -15.10
N TRP A 379 1.34 -9.89 -13.83
CA TRP A 379 1.67 -11.20 -13.30
C TRP A 379 0.80 -11.48 -12.08
N SER A 380 0.41 -12.75 -11.95
CA SER A 380 -0.22 -13.34 -10.78
C SER A 380 0.15 -14.82 -10.71
N PRO A 381 -0.09 -15.51 -9.59
CA PRO A 381 0.09 -16.96 -9.52
C PRO A 381 -0.71 -17.72 -10.60
N GLY A 382 -1.89 -17.21 -10.98
CA GLY A 382 -2.76 -17.84 -11.98
C GLY A 382 -2.38 -17.57 -13.43
N GLY A 383 -1.41 -16.69 -13.68
CA GLY A 383 -0.91 -16.41 -15.02
C GLY A 383 -0.36 -15.00 -15.17
N SER A 384 0.22 -14.77 -16.34
CA SER A 384 0.81 -13.50 -16.74
C SER A 384 0.40 -13.15 -18.17
N GLY A 385 0.30 -11.87 -18.49
CA GLY A 385 -0.09 -11.43 -19.83
C GLY A 385 0.04 -9.94 -20.04
N VAL A 386 -0.50 -9.48 -21.16
CA VAL A 386 -0.66 -8.06 -21.49
C VAL A 386 -2.09 -7.66 -21.14
N LEU A 387 -2.26 -6.52 -20.45
CA LEU A 387 -3.58 -5.94 -20.24
C LEU A 387 -4.06 -5.32 -21.55
N SER A 388 -5.23 -5.76 -22.02
CA SER A 388 -5.88 -5.20 -23.21
C SER A 388 -6.13 -3.70 -23.02
N SER A 389 -5.62 -2.88 -23.95
CA SER A 389 -5.86 -1.43 -24.01
C SER A 389 -7.32 -1.08 -24.33
N ASP A 390 -8.10 -2.03 -24.83
CA ASP A 390 -9.50 -1.81 -25.18
C ASP A 390 -10.43 -2.06 -24.00
N ALA A 391 -9.94 -2.72 -22.94
CA ALA A 391 -10.75 -3.13 -21.80
C ALA A 391 -10.12 -2.73 -20.45
N TRP A 392 -9.00 -3.34 -20.09
CA TRP A 392 -8.49 -3.34 -18.70
C TRP A 392 -7.43 -2.29 -18.40
N ALA A 393 -6.88 -1.65 -19.43
CA ALA A 393 -5.80 -0.69 -19.28
C ALA A 393 -5.96 0.49 -20.26
N PRO A 394 -5.40 1.66 -19.94
CA PRO A 394 -5.19 2.71 -20.93
C PRO A 394 -4.07 2.31 -21.92
N ALA A 395 -4.14 2.85 -23.15
CA ALA A 395 -3.00 2.81 -24.05
C ALA A 395 -1.99 3.87 -23.61
N LEU A 396 -0.87 3.44 -23.04
CA LEU A 396 0.23 4.34 -22.73
C LEU A 396 1.06 4.56 -24.00
N GLY A 397 1.44 5.80 -24.30
CA GLY A 397 2.40 6.09 -25.37
C GLY A 397 3.82 5.79 -24.91
N PRO A 398 4.82 5.62 -25.79
CA PRO A 398 6.21 5.35 -25.40
C PRO A 398 6.79 6.43 -24.47
N SER A 399 7.85 6.09 -23.73
CA SER A 399 8.54 6.96 -22.76
C SER A 399 10.03 6.86 -23.00
N VAL A 400 10.77 7.84 -22.47
CA VAL A 400 12.24 7.88 -22.48
C VAL A 400 12.86 7.66 -21.10
N ALA A 401 12.02 7.48 -20.07
CA ALA A 401 12.43 7.35 -18.68
C ALA A 401 11.40 6.50 -17.89
N PRO A 402 11.75 6.07 -16.66
CA PRO A 402 10.86 5.25 -15.83
C PRO A 402 9.46 5.82 -15.70
N ARG A 403 8.46 4.94 -15.65
CA ARG A 403 7.07 5.34 -15.51
C ARG A 403 6.61 5.07 -14.10
N PRO A 404 6.36 6.12 -13.31
CA PRO A 404 5.90 5.90 -11.97
C PRO A 404 4.48 5.30 -12.00
N MET A 405 4.36 4.16 -11.34
CA MET A 405 3.08 3.52 -11.07
C MET A 405 2.87 3.43 -9.56
N LEU A 406 1.62 3.54 -9.15
CA LEU A 406 1.22 3.38 -7.76
C LEU A 406 -0.16 2.71 -7.71
N ALA A 407 -0.26 1.66 -6.90
CA ALA A 407 -1.55 1.11 -6.49
C ALA A 407 -2.13 2.00 -5.38
N LEU A 408 -3.37 2.41 -5.54
CA LEU A 408 -4.08 3.30 -4.63
C LEU A 408 -4.96 2.51 -3.67
N PRO A 409 -5.40 3.11 -2.55
CA PRO A 409 -6.46 2.52 -1.75
C PRO A 409 -7.69 2.30 -2.64
N GLY A 410 -8.38 1.18 -2.41
CA GLY A 410 -9.37 0.71 -3.35
C GLY A 410 -8.80 0.13 -4.63
N GLU A 411 -7.51 -0.22 -4.74
CA GLU A 411 -7.01 -1.11 -5.80
C GLU A 411 -7.17 -0.61 -7.24
N ARG A 412 -7.20 0.72 -7.40
CA ARG A 412 -6.92 1.39 -8.67
C ARG A 412 -5.43 1.63 -8.83
N VAL A 413 -5.00 1.88 -10.06
CA VAL A 413 -3.61 2.17 -10.40
C VAL A 413 -3.54 3.50 -11.16
N ILE A 414 -2.60 4.33 -10.75
CA ILE A 414 -2.21 5.53 -11.52
C ILE A 414 -0.99 5.24 -12.41
N ALA A 415 -1.05 5.67 -13.67
CA ALA A 415 0.06 5.67 -14.62
C ALA A 415 -0.14 6.75 -15.71
N ASP A 416 0.87 7.56 -16.04
CA ASP A 416 0.85 8.59 -17.11
C ASP A 416 -0.40 9.50 -17.16
N GLY A 417 -0.92 9.91 -16.00
CA GLY A 417 -2.11 10.74 -15.93
C GLY A 417 -3.43 9.97 -16.16
N TRP A 418 -3.38 8.64 -16.12
CA TRP A 418 -4.55 7.78 -16.06
C TRP A 418 -4.72 7.19 -14.67
N LEU A 419 -5.97 6.95 -14.32
CA LEU A 419 -6.39 6.09 -13.22
C LEU A 419 -7.24 4.96 -13.79
N PHE A 420 -7.01 3.73 -13.39
CA PHE A 420 -7.77 2.57 -13.88
C PHE A 420 -7.79 1.43 -12.87
N ALA A 421 -8.77 0.52 -12.96
CA ALA A 421 -8.89 -0.65 -12.09
C ALA A 421 -8.49 -1.94 -12.84
N PRO A 422 -7.24 -2.38 -12.75
CA PRO A 422 -6.78 -3.57 -13.44
C PRO A 422 -7.43 -4.82 -12.84
N GLY A 423 -8.02 -5.65 -13.69
CA GLY A 423 -8.71 -6.85 -13.23
C GLY A 423 -10.12 -6.62 -12.69
N SER A 424 -10.73 -5.45 -12.90
CA SER A 424 -12.17 -5.27 -12.62
C SER A 424 -13.01 -6.40 -13.21
N ALA A 425 -13.97 -6.90 -12.44
CA ALA A 425 -14.96 -7.88 -12.90
C ALA A 425 -16.10 -7.22 -13.69
N ALA A 426 -16.11 -5.91 -13.90
CA ALA A 426 -17.15 -5.22 -14.67
C ALA A 426 -17.31 -5.81 -16.07
N ALA A 427 -18.56 -5.84 -16.55
CA ALA A 427 -18.86 -6.27 -17.91
C ALA A 427 -18.18 -5.39 -18.96
N ASP A 428 -18.05 -4.11 -18.65
CA ASP A 428 -17.22 -3.15 -19.38
C ASP A 428 -16.24 -2.48 -18.39
N PRO A 429 -15.02 -3.02 -18.21
CA PRO A 429 -14.03 -2.47 -17.29
C PRO A 429 -13.46 -1.13 -17.78
N SER A 430 -13.78 -0.74 -19.02
CA SER A 430 -13.25 0.46 -19.64
C SER A 430 -13.84 1.75 -19.03
N ASP A 431 -15.01 1.65 -18.40
CA ASP A 431 -15.69 2.70 -17.64
C ASP A 431 -14.94 3.07 -16.35
N GLU A 432 -14.05 2.20 -15.85
CA GLU A 432 -13.25 2.47 -14.67
C GLU A 432 -11.94 3.21 -15.00
N ARG A 433 -11.77 3.66 -16.24
CA ARG A 433 -10.60 4.42 -16.69
C ARG A 433 -10.91 5.91 -16.69
N VAL A 434 -10.15 6.65 -15.90
CA VAL A 434 -10.22 8.10 -15.85
C VAL A 434 -8.92 8.68 -16.38
N ARG A 435 -9.03 9.61 -17.32
CA ARG A 435 -7.89 10.40 -17.79
C ARG A 435 -7.93 11.75 -17.10
N PHE A 436 -6.87 12.10 -16.41
CA PHE A 436 -6.69 13.46 -15.91
C PHE A 436 -6.34 14.39 -17.06
N GLU A 437 -6.76 15.65 -16.98
CA GLU A 437 -6.30 16.72 -17.88
C GLU A 437 -4.87 17.16 -17.53
N LEU A 438 -3.99 16.19 -17.33
CA LEU A 438 -2.58 16.39 -16.98
C LEU A 438 -1.69 15.74 -18.04
N PRO A 439 -0.53 16.33 -18.34
CA PRO A 439 0.45 15.66 -19.20
C PRO A 439 0.98 14.39 -18.51
N GLY A 440 1.26 13.35 -19.31
CA GLY A 440 1.96 12.17 -18.82
C GLY A 440 3.35 12.54 -18.31
N ARG A 441 3.75 11.96 -17.16
CA ARG A 441 4.99 12.26 -16.46
C ARG A 441 5.83 11.01 -16.35
N ALA A 442 6.96 10.99 -17.04
CA ALA A 442 8.01 10.03 -16.77
C ALA A 442 8.87 10.55 -15.60
N ASP A 443 9.41 9.64 -14.80
CA ASP A 443 10.38 9.91 -13.74
C ASP A 443 9.90 10.92 -12.67
N ALA A 444 8.58 10.99 -12.47
CA ALA A 444 7.98 11.67 -11.32
C ALA A 444 8.00 10.77 -10.09
N ALA A 445 8.02 11.37 -8.90
CA ALA A 445 7.81 10.63 -7.66
C ALA A 445 6.32 10.63 -7.29
N LEU A 446 5.81 9.45 -6.92
CA LEU A 446 4.44 9.27 -6.42
C LEU A 446 4.50 8.87 -4.95
N LEU A 447 3.85 9.66 -4.10
CA LEU A 447 3.81 9.44 -2.66
C LEU A 447 2.35 9.34 -2.19
N PRO A 448 1.87 8.16 -1.75
CA PRO A 448 0.60 8.09 -1.04
C PRO A 448 0.71 8.82 0.30
N LEU A 449 -0.30 9.60 0.68
CA LEU A 449 -0.33 10.41 1.90
C LEU A 449 -1.28 9.83 2.96
N LEU A 450 -1.11 10.26 4.22
CA LEU A 450 -1.91 9.81 5.38
C LEU A 450 -3.42 10.15 5.29
N ASP A 451 -3.84 10.93 4.30
CA ASP A 451 -5.25 11.25 4.06
C ASP A 451 -5.81 10.57 2.80
N GLY A 452 -5.11 9.56 2.27
CA GLY A 452 -5.55 8.81 1.09
C GLY A 452 -5.40 9.56 -0.25
N SER A 453 -4.93 10.81 -0.22
CA SER A 453 -4.50 11.50 -1.44
C SER A 453 -3.10 11.05 -1.88
N VAL A 454 -2.70 11.45 -3.08
CA VAL A 454 -1.37 11.15 -3.64
C VAL A 454 -0.69 12.45 -4.02
N LEU A 455 0.53 12.66 -3.55
CA LEU A 455 1.40 13.72 -4.04
C LEU A 455 2.19 13.22 -5.25
N ILE A 456 2.12 13.97 -6.35
CA ILE A 456 2.87 13.73 -7.59
C ILE A 456 3.88 14.86 -7.72
N ALA A 457 5.17 14.51 -7.62
CA ALA A 457 6.26 15.46 -7.61
C ALA A 457 7.14 15.33 -8.86
N GLY A 458 7.27 16.43 -9.59
CA GLY A 458 8.16 16.55 -10.74
C GLY A 458 7.73 15.73 -11.96
N GLY A 459 8.73 15.24 -12.67
CA GLY A 459 8.62 14.45 -13.89
C GLY A 459 8.88 15.25 -15.16
N VAL A 460 9.17 14.51 -16.22
CA VAL A 460 9.42 15.03 -17.57
C VAL A 460 8.41 14.48 -18.57
N HIS A 461 8.24 15.17 -19.69
CA HIS A 461 7.44 14.65 -20.80
C HIS A 461 8.11 13.37 -21.34
N GLY A 462 7.41 12.24 -21.27
CA GLY A 462 7.92 10.96 -21.79
C GLY A 462 7.86 10.84 -23.31
N SER A 463 6.97 11.59 -23.97
CA SER A 463 6.76 11.55 -25.43
C SER A 463 6.37 12.93 -25.99
N GLY A 464 6.45 13.07 -27.32
CA GLY A 464 6.05 14.28 -28.04
C GLY A 464 7.21 15.22 -28.38
N GLU A 465 6.91 16.51 -28.60
CA GLU A 465 7.90 17.52 -28.98
C GLU A 465 8.72 18.05 -27.79
N ALA A 466 8.18 17.97 -26.56
CA ALA A 466 8.81 18.45 -25.33
C ALA A 466 9.53 17.34 -24.53
N VAL A 467 9.86 16.22 -25.17
CA VAL A 467 10.46 15.04 -24.50
C VAL A 467 11.68 15.41 -23.65
N GLY A 468 11.70 14.94 -22.41
CA GLY A 468 12.79 15.21 -21.46
C GLY A 468 12.72 16.60 -20.78
N GLU A 469 11.83 17.49 -21.23
CA GLU A 469 11.53 18.75 -20.53
C GLU A 469 10.62 18.49 -19.33
N VAL A 470 10.78 19.31 -18.28
CA VAL A 470 9.96 19.23 -17.06
C VAL A 470 8.49 19.50 -17.37
N VAL A 471 7.61 18.71 -16.77
CA VAL A 471 6.16 18.91 -16.84
C VAL A 471 5.66 19.88 -15.75
N GLU A 472 5.01 20.97 -16.17
CA GLU A 472 4.29 21.87 -15.25
C GLU A 472 2.80 21.51 -15.13
N PRO A 473 2.17 21.72 -13.95
CA PRO A 473 2.78 22.17 -12.69
C PRO A 473 3.71 21.12 -12.08
N SER A 474 4.81 21.52 -11.47
CA SER A 474 5.81 20.60 -10.89
C SER A 474 5.35 19.84 -9.64
N LEU A 475 4.22 20.22 -9.03
CA LEU A 475 3.66 19.53 -7.87
C LEU A 475 2.13 19.46 -7.98
N LEU A 476 1.58 18.26 -7.85
CA LEU A 476 0.15 17.99 -7.90
C LEU A 476 -0.27 17.14 -6.69
N ARG A 477 -1.47 17.40 -6.17
CA ARG A 477 -2.15 16.54 -5.20
C ARG A 477 -3.38 15.93 -5.84
N LEU A 478 -3.36 14.62 -6.02
CA LEU A 478 -4.46 13.83 -6.57
C LEU A 478 -5.35 13.31 -5.44
N ARG A 479 -6.65 13.52 -5.59
CA ARG A 479 -7.69 12.84 -4.82
C ARG A 479 -8.28 11.73 -5.69
N PRO A 480 -7.89 10.46 -5.51
CA PRO A 480 -8.51 9.36 -6.21
C PRO A 480 -9.91 9.07 -5.67
N ALA A 481 -10.83 8.60 -6.52
CA ALA A 481 -11.99 7.83 -6.09
C ALA A 481 -11.50 6.51 -5.51
N LEU A 482 -11.81 6.29 -4.24
CA LEU A 482 -11.43 5.04 -3.59
C LEU A 482 -12.37 3.91 -4.03
N ASP A 483 -13.57 4.21 -4.58
CA ASP A 483 -14.70 3.35 -5.07
C ASP A 483 -14.95 2.02 -4.33
N GLY A 484 -14.38 1.85 -3.14
CA GLY A 484 -14.56 0.70 -2.29
C GLY A 484 -15.65 0.95 -1.25
N PRO A 485 -15.86 -0.03 -0.35
CA PRO A 485 -16.61 0.13 0.89
C PRO A 485 -16.17 1.34 1.73
N ASP A 486 -14.95 1.81 1.46
CA ASP A 486 -14.34 2.98 2.04
C ASP A 486 -14.85 4.29 1.45
N GLU A 487 -15.69 4.30 0.39
CA GLU A 487 -16.46 5.47 -0.10
C GLU A 487 -17.99 5.37 0.14
N GLY A 488 -18.49 4.22 0.56
CA GLY A 488 -19.92 3.97 0.76
C GLY A 488 -20.19 2.50 1.03
N HIS A 489 -21.45 2.06 1.14
CA HIS A 489 -21.70 0.61 1.14
C HIS A 489 -21.35 0.08 -0.25
N PRO A 490 -20.49 -0.95 -0.39
CA PRO A 490 -20.09 -1.43 -1.71
C PRO A 490 -21.34 -1.89 -2.45
N ASP A 491 -21.57 -1.37 -3.66
CA ASP A 491 -22.58 -1.95 -4.54
C ASP A 491 -22.04 -3.28 -5.07
N LEU A 492 -22.30 -4.33 -4.31
CA LEU A 492 -21.89 -5.70 -4.62
C LEU A 492 -22.53 -6.24 -5.91
N GLY A 493 -23.56 -5.56 -6.43
CA GLY A 493 -24.15 -5.85 -7.73
C GLY A 493 -23.36 -5.24 -8.91
N SER A 494 -22.44 -4.31 -8.64
CA SER A 494 -21.53 -3.75 -9.62
C SER A 494 -20.29 -4.63 -9.77
N GLY A 495 -19.84 -4.85 -11.00
CA GLY A 495 -18.59 -5.57 -11.24
C GLY A 495 -17.34 -4.80 -10.81
N ALA A 496 -17.46 -3.49 -10.56
CA ALA A 496 -16.40 -2.68 -9.96
C ALA A 496 -16.09 -3.05 -8.51
N ALA A 497 -16.97 -3.81 -7.84
CA ALA A 497 -16.75 -4.26 -6.47
C ALA A 497 -15.67 -5.34 -6.32
N PHE A 498 -15.20 -5.92 -7.43
CA PHE A 498 -14.26 -7.04 -7.42
C PHE A 498 -13.03 -6.79 -8.28
N VAL A 499 -11.88 -7.13 -7.72
CA VAL A 499 -10.63 -7.30 -8.47
C VAL A 499 -10.41 -8.79 -8.67
N VAL A 500 -10.25 -9.21 -9.92
CA VAL A 500 -10.08 -10.61 -10.33
C VAL A 500 -8.65 -10.84 -10.80
N SER A 501 -8.07 -11.92 -10.29
CA SER A 501 -6.76 -12.42 -10.66
C SER A 501 -6.89 -13.84 -11.22
N PRO A 502 -6.36 -14.12 -12.44
CA PRO A 502 -5.82 -13.15 -13.38
C PRO A 502 -6.94 -12.27 -14.01
N PRO A 503 -6.62 -11.06 -14.51
CA PRO A 503 -7.58 -10.21 -15.20
C PRO A 503 -8.30 -10.93 -16.34
N GLY A 504 -9.63 -10.78 -16.39
CA GLY A 504 -10.49 -11.41 -17.40
C GLY A 504 -10.90 -12.85 -17.09
N ALA A 505 -10.42 -13.47 -16.00
CA ALA A 505 -10.87 -14.80 -15.55
C ALA A 505 -12.20 -14.76 -14.78
N GLY A 506 -12.82 -13.60 -14.65
CA GLY A 506 -14.08 -13.41 -13.97
C GLY A 506 -14.86 -12.24 -14.53
N LEU A 507 -16.18 -12.32 -14.39
CA LEU A 507 -17.13 -11.35 -14.92
C LEU A 507 -18.34 -11.23 -14.00
N MET A 508 -18.76 -10.01 -13.73
CA MET A 508 -20.04 -9.71 -13.08
C MET A 508 -21.13 -9.67 -14.15
N GLY A 509 -22.11 -10.56 -14.03
CA GLY A 509 -23.31 -10.57 -14.86
C GLY A 509 -24.57 -10.24 -14.05
N ALA A 510 -25.72 -10.28 -14.72
CA ALA A 510 -27.01 -10.08 -14.06
C ALA A 510 -27.29 -11.10 -12.93
N ASP A 511 -26.70 -12.28 -13.02
CA ASP A 511 -26.84 -13.36 -12.04
C ASP A 511 -25.73 -13.37 -10.97
N GLY A 512 -24.86 -12.34 -10.92
CA GLY A 512 -23.74 -12.21 -9.98
C GLY A 512 -22.36 -12.50 -10.59
N LEU A 513 -21.36 -12.67 -9.72
CA LEU A 513 -19.95 -12.87 -10.09
C LEU A 513 -19.74 -14.30 -10.60
N ARG A 514 -19.21 -14.44 -11.81
CA ARG A 514 -18.73 -15.70 -12.38
C ARG A 514 -17.20 -15.70 -12.39
N LEU A 515 -16.59 -16.78 -11.92
CA LEU A 515 -15.15 -17.04 -11.99
C LEU A 515 -14.92 -18.32 -12.80
N ASP A 516 -14.12 -18.26 -13.85
CA ASP A 516 -13.77 -19.40 -14.68
C ASP A 516 -12.46 -20.00 -14.18
N GLY A 517 -12.54 -21.19 -13.58
CA GLY A 517 -11.40 -21.82 -12.91
C GLY A 517 -10.32 -22.31 -13.88
N LEU A 518 -9.13 -22.52 -13.31
CA LEU A 518 -8.00 -23.15 -14.01
C LEU A 518 -7.74 -24.56 -13.48
N ALA A 519 -7.27 -25.42 -14.38
CA ALA A 519 -6.71 -26.72 -13.99
C ALA A 519 -5.41 -26.48 -13.21
N GLN A 520 -5.33 -27.04 -12.01
CA GLN A 520 -4.13 -26.95 -11.17
C GLN A 520 -3.93 -28.25 -10.38
N PRO A 521 -2.69 -28.58 -9.99
CA PRO A 521 -2.42 -29.71 -9.11
C PRO A 521 -3.27 -29.65 -7.83
N SER A 522 -3.73 -30.80 -7.35
CA SER A 522 -4.43 -30.90 -6.07
C SER A 522 -3.48 -30.48 -4.93
N GLY A 523 -3.82 -29.43 -4.18
CA GLY A 523 -3.04 -28.97 -3.02
C GLY A 523 -2.91 -27.44 -2.90
N GLY A 524 -3.16 -26.69 -3.99
CA GLY A 524 -3.09 -25.23 -3.99
C GLY A 524 -4.36 -24.52 -3.51
N LEU A 525 -4.24 -23.27 -3.06
CA LEU A 525 -5.34 -22.29 -3.11
C LEU A 525 -5.76 -22.06 -4.57
N PRO A 526 -7.00 -21.64 -4.85
CA PRO A 526 -7.46 -21.38 -6.21
C PRO A 526 -6.56 -20.32 -6.88
N LEU A 527 -6.07 -20.63 -8.08
CA LEU A 527 -5.28 -19.71 -8.90
C LEU A 527 -6.14 -18.62 -9.58
N VAL A 528 -7.45 -18.86 -9.68
CA VAL A 528 -8.43 -17.87 -10.13
C VAL A 528 -9.25 -17.43 -8.93
N HIS A 529 -9.17 -16.16 -8.58
CA HIS A 529 -9.92 -15.58 -7.48
C HIS A 529 -10.33 -14.15 -7.77
N GLY A 530 -11.44 -13.75 -7.19
CA GLY A 530 -11.87 -12.36 -7.12
C GLY A 530 -12.07 -11.96 -5.67
N HIS A 531 -11.49 -10.84 -5.25
CA HIS A 531 -11.69 -10.29 -3.91
C HIS A 531 -12.39 -8.95 -3.95
N LEU A 532 -13.03 -8.61 -2.84
CA LEU A 532 -13.76 -7.36 -2.67
C LEU A 532 -12.78 -6.19 -2.60
N ARG A 533 -12.94 -5.29 -3.57
CA ARG A 533 -12.13 -4.10 -3.77
C ARG A 533 -12.22 -3.21 -2.53
N GLY A 534 -11.09 -2.97 -1.88
CA GLY A 534 -11.00 -2.03 -0.74
C GLY A 534 -11.84 -2.41 0.49
N PHE A 535 -12.37 -3.63 0.62
CA PHE A 535 -13.08 -4.03 1.84
C PHE A 535 -12.12 -4.56 2.90
N ARG A 536 -12.08 -3.91 4.06
CA ARG A 536 -11.37 -4.36 5.25
C ARG A 536 -12.25 -4.14 6.47
N SER A 537 -12.30 -5.14 7.35
CA SER A 537 -13.17 -5.16 8.52
C SER A 537 -12.62 -6.14 9.55
N ALA A 538 -12.86 -5.90 10.84
CA ALA A 538 -12.49 -6.83 11.90
C ALA A 538 -13.55 -7.94 12.03
N GLY A 539 -14.83 -7.59 11.87
CA GLY A 539 -15.96 -8.52 11.87
C GLY A 539 -16.81 -8.39 10.61
N VAL A 540 -17.24 -9.50 10.02
CA VAL A 540 -17.96 -9.52 8.74
C VAL A 540 -19.10 -10.53 8.74
N ARG A 541 -20.25 -10.13 8.21
CA ARG A 541 -21.33 -11.03 7.82
C ARG A 541 -21.44 -11.04 6.31
N LEU A 542 -21.33 -12.23 5.73
CA LEU A 542 -21.41 -12.45 4.30
C LEU A 542 -22.53 -13.44 3.99
N ASP A 543 -23.59 -12.99 3.32
CA ASP A 543 -24.67 -13.84 2.84
C ASP A 543 -24.56 -13.97 1.30
N PHE A 544 -24.58 -15.18 0.75
CA PHE A 544 -24.46 -15.41 -0.70
C PHE A 544 -25.01 -16.78 -1.11
N SER A 545 -25.14 -16.99 -2.42
CA SER A 545 -25.53 -18.26 -3.05
C SER A 545 -24.45 -18.70 -4.04
N LEU A 546 -24.03 -19.97 -3.96
CA LEU A 546 -23.02 -20.55 -4.85
C LEU A 546 -23.62 -21.61 -5.77
N SER A 547 -23.11 -21.66 -7.00
CA SER A 547 -23.28 -22.80 -7.90
C SER A 547 -22.00 -23.06 -8.69
N THR A 548 -21.72 -24.32 -8.99
CA THR A 548 -20.61 -24.72 -9.86
C THR A 548 -21.13 -25.26 -11.19
N GLU A 549 -20.47 -24.89 -12.28
CA GLU A 549 -20.66 -25.49 -13.60
C GLU A 549 -19.42 -26.33 -13.93
N GLY A 550 -19.62 -27.50 -14.52
CA GLY A 550 -18.53 -28.43 -14.86
C GLY A 550 -18.19 -29.44 -13.75
N ALA A 551 -17.86 -30.67 -14.15
CA ALA A 551 -17.49 -31.72 -13.21
C ALA A 551 -16.08 -31.46 -12.64
N GLY A 552 -15.92 -31.60 -11.32
CA GLY A 552 -14.64 -31.42 -10.64
C GLY A 552 -14.29 -29.97 -10.28
N THR A 553 -15.17 -29.01 -10.57
CA THR A 553 -15.01 -27.61 -10.12
C THR A 553 -15.25 -27.49 -8.62
N ARG A 554 -14.36 -26.79 -7.92
CA ARG A 554 -14.52 -26.44 -6.50
C ARG A 554 -14.64 -24.93 -6.34
N ALA A 555 -15.63 -24.53 -5.53
CA ALA A 555 -15.78 -23.17 -5.05
C ALA A 555 -15.03 -22.97 -3.74
N TRP A 556 -14.40 -21.82 -3.62
CA TRP A 556 -13.63 -21.41 -2.45
C TRP A 556 -14.13 -20.06 -1.96
N LEU A 557 -14.20 -19.90 -0.64
CA LEU A 557 -14.13 -18.59 0.00
C LEU A 557 -12.69 -18.37 0.43
N LEU A 558 -12.19 -17.17 0.20
CA LEU A 558 -10.86 -16.73 0.57
C LEU A 558 -10.99 -15.62 1.59
N VAL A 559 -10.26 -15.78 2.70
CA VAL A 559 -9.99 -14.72 3.65
C VAL A 559 -8.50 -14.48 3.60
N SER A 560 -8.07 -13.28 3.26
CA SER A 560 -6.66 -12.95 3.12
C SER A 560 -6.30 -11.69 3.89
N GLN A 561 -5.02 -11.57 4.16
CA GLN A 561 -4.39 -10.35 4.66
C GLN A 561 -3.26 -10.01 3.71
N GLY A 562 -3.58 -9.18 2.72
CA GLY A 562 -2.68 -8.81 1.63
C GLY A 562 -2.38 -9.96 0.65
N SER A 563 -1.11 -10.12 0.31
CA SER A 563 -0.47 -11.08 -0.59
C SER A 563 0.25 -12.24 0.15
N LEU A 564 0.41 -12.16 1.46
CA LEU A 564 1.28 -12.97 2.31
C LEU A 564 0.50 -14.16 2.90
N ALA A 565 -0.54 -13.86 3.68
CA ALA A 565 -1.32 -14.87 4.40
C ALA A 565 -2.74 -14.98 3.83
N SER A 566 -3.21 -16.21 3.65
CA SER A 566 -4.59 -16.46 3.21
C SER A 566 -5.09 -17.80 3.72
N VAL A 567 -6.38 -17.83 4.06
CA VAL A 567 -7.12 -19.05 4.33
C VAL A 567 -8.21 -19.23 3.29
N GLY A 568 -8.23 -20.42 2.69
CA GLY A 568 -9.26 -20.84 1.75
C GLY A 568 -10.15 -21.91 2.37
N VAL A 569 -11.45 -21.72 2.28
CA VAL A 569 -12.47 -22.71 2.69
C VAL A 569 -13.21 -23.18 1.45
N SER A 570 -13.18 -24.49 1.17
CA SER A 570 -13.97 -25.06 0.08
C SER A 570 -15.43 -25.21 0.50
N LEU A 571 -16.35 -24.61 -0.25
CA LEU A 571 -17.75 -24.44 0.16
C LEU A 571 -18.73 -25.44 -0.46
N LEU A 572 -18.26 -26.40 -1.26
CA LEU A 572 -19.10 -27.41 -1.93
C LEU A 572 -18.44 -28.79 -1.87
N GLY A 573 -19.15 -29.77 -1.30
CA GLY A 573 -18.66 -31.13 -1.14
C GLY A 573 -17.98 -31.36 0.21
N GLU A 574 -16.77 -31.91 0.20
CA GLU A 574 -15.94 -32.05 1.41
C GLU A 574 -15.39 -30.68 1.79
N LEU A 575 -15.64 -30.25 3.03
CA LEU A 575 -15.10 -29.00 3.56
C LEU A 575 -13.60 -29.16 3.74
N VAL A 576 -12.82 -28.50 2.88
CA VAL A 576 -11.36 -28.46 2.96
C VAL A 576 -10.95 -27.05 3.34
N VAL A 577 -10.13 -26.92 4.39
CA VAL A 577 -9.53 -25.65 4.78
C VAL A 577 -8.04 -25.69 4.47
N ARG A 578 -7.58 -24.66 3.76
CA ARG A 578 -6.18 -24.48 3.39
C ARG A 578 -5.66 -23.16 3.90
N GLN A 579 -4.40 -23.13 4.25
CA GLN A 579 -3.71 -21.93 4.67
C GLN A 579 -2.43 -21.73 3.86
N ARG A 580 -2.18 -20.48 3.48
CA ARG A 580 -0.88 -19.98 3.06
C ARG A 580 -0.26 -19.23 4.21
N LEU A 581 0.94 -19.64 4.61
CA LEU A 581 1.73 -19.00 5.66
C LEU A 581 2.57 -17.87 5.10
N ALA A 582 3.13 -17.04 5.98
CA ALA A 582 3.93 -15.89 5.59
C ALA A 582 5.24 -16.24 4.85
N ASP A 583 5.76 -17.44 5.02
CA ASP A 583 6.88 -17.94 4.22
C ASP A 583 6.46 -18.39 2.80
N GLY A 584 5.18 -18.23 2.45
CA GLY A 584 4.58 -18.67 1.20
C GLY A 584 4.21 -20.15 1.15
N SER A 585 4.51 -20.93 2.19
CA SER A 585 4.18 -22.35 2.23
C SER A 585 2.67 -22.59 2.37
N LEU A 586 2.20 -23.70 1.79
CA LEU A 586 0.80 -24.10 1.84
C LEU A 586 0.62 -25.28 2.80
N ARG A 587 -0.42 -25.23 3.62
CA ARG A 587 -0.80 -26.27 4.57
C ARG A 587 -2.30 -26.58 4.50
N ASP A 588 -2.64 -27.85 4.33
CA ASP A 588 -4.00 -28.35 4.58
C ASP A 588 -4.22 -28.40 6.11
N LEU A 589 -5.32 -27.83 6.59
CA LEU A 589 -5.64 -27.85 8.03
C LEU A 589 -6.48 -29.08 8.36
N ASP A 590 -6.04 -29.83 9.38
CA ASP A 590 -6.82 -30.93 9.94
C ASP A 590 -7.80 -30.36 10.97
N CYS A 591 -9.06 -30.26 10.56
CA CYS A 591 -10.09 -29.58 11.31
C CYS A 591 -10.95 -30.59 12.08
N ALA A 592 -11.18 -30.32 13.37
CA ALA A 592 -11.97 -31.22 14.19
C ALA A 592 -13.45 -31.26 13.70
N ALA A 593 -13.87 -32.46 13.29
CA ALA A 593 -15.23 -32.87 12.91
C ALA A 593 -15.82 -32.32 11.59
N ALA A 594 -15.23 -32.67 10.44
CA ALA A 594 -15.89 -32.56 9.14
C ALA A 594 -17.16 -33.46 9.04
N GLN A 595 -18.32 -33.01 9.52
CA GLN A 595 -19.59 -33.56 9.08
C GLN A 595 -19.98 -32.86 7.78
N SER A 596 -20.23 -33.64 6.72
CA SER A 596 -20.75 -33.06 5.48
C SER A 596 -22.09 -32.41 5.80
N SER A 597 -22.16 -31.10 5.66
CA SER A 597 -23.41 -30.39 5.82
C SER A 597 -23.94 -30.06 4.43
N SER A 598 -25.18 -30.46 4.17
CA SER A 598 -26.03 -29.81 3.18
C SER A 598 -26.56 -28.48 3.73
N ALA A 599 -25.75 -27.74 4.51
CA ALA A 599 -26.16 -26.58 5.27
C ALA A 599 -26.59 -25.45 4.33
N SER A 600 -27.71 -24.81 4.65
CA SER A 600 -28.22 -23.64 3.93
C SER A 600 -27.51 -22.34 4.30
N SER A 601 -26.78 -22.31 5.43
CA SER A 601 -26.01 -21.16 5.91
C SER A 601 -24.73 -21.62 6.61
N LEU A 602 -23.63 -20.89 6.37
CA LEU A 602 -22.35 -21.08 7.03
C LEU A 602 -21.94 -19.75 7.69
N VAL A 603 -21.56 -19.81 8.96
CA VAL A 603 -20.97 -18.69 9.70
C VAL A 603 -19.50 -19.00 9.90
N LEU A 604 -18.64 -18.08 9.52
CA LEU A 604 -17.18 -18.21 9.63
C LEU A 604 -16.70 -17.20 10.65
N GLU A 605 -16.02 -17.68 11.66
CA GLU A 605 -15.46 -16.87 12.73
C GLU A 605 -13.96 -17.18 12.80
N ILE A 606 -13.15 -16.15 12.65
CA ILE A 606 -11.76 -16.18 13.06
C ILE A 606 -11.75 -15.57 14.46
N ASP A 607 -11.19 -16.27 15.45
CA ASP A 607 -11.16 -15.76 16.82
C ASP A 607 -10.33 -14.46 16.92
N ASP A 608 -10.51 -13.71 18.02
CA ASP A 608 -9.87 -12.41 18.23
C ASP A 608 -8.33 -12.50 18.19
N GLU A 609 -7.76 -13.68 18.45
CA GLU A 609 -6.32 -13.94 18.39
C GLU A 609 -5.84 -14.31 16.97
N GLY A 610 -6.73 -14.49 15.99
CA GLY A 610 -6.37 -14.93 14.64
C GLY A 610 -5.86 -16.36 14.56
N ARG A 611 -6.07 -17.16 15.61
CA ARG A 611 -5.45 -18.49 15.80
C ARG A 611 -6.38 -19.63 15.50
N ARG A 612 -7.69 -19.39 15.41
CA ARG A 612 -8.68 -20.43 15.14
C ARG A 612 -9.68 -19.98 14.11
N LEU A 613 -9.97 -20.88 13.17
CA LEU A 613 -11.11 -20.76 12.28
C LEU A 613 -12.22 -21.67 12.79
N ILE A 614 -13.36 -21.08 13.12
CA ILE A 614 -14.58 -21.76 13.50
C ILE A 614 -15.58 -21.61 12.36
N VAL A 615 -16.06 -22.73 11.83
CA VAL A 615 -17.17 -22.74 10.88
C VAL A 615 -18.39 -23.30 11.60
N SER A 616 -19.50 -22.57 11.56
CA SER A 616 -20.77 -22.98 12.15
C SER A 616 -21.89 -22.94 11.10
N THR A 617 -23.01 -23.58 11.38
CA THR A 617 -24.25 -23.42 10.62
C THR A 617 -25.36 -22.95 11.55
N GLU A 618 -26.29 -22.16 11.03
CA GLU A 618 -27.44 -21.70 11.80
C GLU A 618 -28.56 -22.73 11.69
N ASP A 619 -29.08 -23.19 12.83
CA ASP A 619 -30.23 -24.09 12.84
C ASP A 619 -31.53 -23.33 12.51
N GLY A 620 -32.64 -24.06 12.32
CA GLY A 620 -33.95 -23.45 12.02
C GLY A 620 -34.54 -22.57 13.14
N ARG A 621 -33.81 -22.36 14.25
CA ARG A 621 -34.16 -21.51 15.41
C ARG A 621 -33.20 -20.34 15.60
N GLY A 622 -32.18 -20.21 14.78
CA GLY A 622 -31.17 -19.16 14.88
C GLY A 622 -29.99 -19.48 15.81
N GLU A 623 -29.86 -20.72 16.28
CA GLU A 623 -28.71 -21.14 17.08
C GLU A 623 -27.57 -21.64 16.19
N LEU A 624 -26.33 -21.24 16.51
CA LEU A 624 -25.15 -21.66 15.77
C LEU A 624 -24.68 -23.05 16.24
N GLN A 625 -24.70 -24.01 15.31
CA GLN A 625 -24.09 -25.32 15.48
C GLN A 625 -22.69 -25.33 14.85
N ARG A 626 -21.66 -25.53 15.66
CA ARG A 626 -20.27 -25.64 15.17
C ARG A 626 -20.12 -26.86 14.26
N LEU A 627 -19.66 -26.60 13.04
CA LEU A 627 -19.34 -27.61 12.03
C LEU A 627 -17.86 -27.95 12.01
N VAL A 628 -16.99 -26.94 12.10
CA VAL A 628 -15.54 -27.12 12.00
C VAL A 628 -14.82 -26.17 12.95
N ASP A 629 -13.69 -26.65 13.47
CA ASP A 629 -12.78 -25.92 14.34
C ASP A 629 -11.34 -26.26 13.93
N CYS A 630 -10.64 -25.30 13.32
CA CYS A 630 -9.29 -25.47 12.80
C CYS A 630 -8.32 -24.57 13.56
N GLU A 631 -7.20 -25.11 14.03
CA GLU A 631 -6.08 -24.30 14.50
C GLU A 631 -5.31 -23.73 13.30
N LEU A 632 -5.24 -22.41 13.23
CA LEU A 632 -4.40 -21.67 12.29
C LEU A 632 -2.95 -21.67 12.80
N GLY A 633 -2.71 -21.66 14.11
CA GLY A 633 -1.37 -21.68 14.71
C GLY A 633 -0.82 -20.29 15.07
N GLU A 634 0.26 -20.24 15.85
CA GLU A 634 0.77 -19.00 16.46
C GLU A 634 1.37 -18.00 15.46
N ASP A 635 1.90 -18.49 14.32
CA ASP A 635 2.58 -17.68 13.30
C ASP A 635 1.70 -17.35 12.08
N ALA A 636 0.40 -17.65 12.17
CA ALA A 636 -0.37 -18.00 10.98
C ALA A 636 -1.33 -16.92 10.49
N TRP A 637 -1.61 -15.92 11.32
CA TRP A 637 -2.35 -14.73 10.97
C TRP A 637 -1.55 -13.49 11.38
N PRO A 638 -1.04 -12.69 10.44
CA PRO A 638 -0.34 -11.48 10.80
C PRO A 638 -1.28 -10.49 11.51
N GLN A 639 -0.72 -9.69 12.41
CA GLN A 639 -1.31 -8.56 13.15
C GLN A 639 -2.84 -8.31 13.01
N PRO A 640 -3.64 -8.48 14.09
CA PRO A 640 -5.09 -8.24 14.11
C PRO A 640 -5.55 -6.89 13.55
N GLU A 641 -4.66 -5.90 13.55
CA GLU A 641 -4.94 -4.51 13.18
C GLU A 641 -5.01 -4.27 11.65
N ALA A 642 -4.55 -5.20 10.80
CA ALA A 642 -4.39 -4.95 9.35
C ALA A 642 -5.67 -5.14 8.50
N GLY A 643 -6.78 -5.54 9.11
CA GLY A 643 -8.07 -5.77 8.44
C GLY A 643 -8.11 -6.98 7.49
N LEU A 644 -9.27 -7.64 7.40
CA LEU A 644 -9.46 -8.83 6.57
C LEU A 644 -9.94 -8.48 5.15
N ALA A 645 -9.32 -9.05 4.13
CA ALA A 645 -9.83 -9.05 2.76
C ALA A 645 -10.65 -10.33 2.50
N LEU A 646 -11.78 -10.19 1.83
CA LEU A 646 -12.69 -11.29 1.50
C LEU A 646 -12.75 -11.49 -0.01
N GLY A 647 -12.79 -12.74 -0.45
CA GLY A 647 -12.94 -13.08 -1.85
C GLY A 647 -13.47 -14.47 -2.10
N PHE A 648 -13.66 -14.80 -3.36
CA PHE A 648 -14.11 -16.09 -3.86
C PHE A 648 -13.09 -16.64 -4.84
N GLY A 649 -12.99 -17.96 -4.94
CA GLY A 649 -12.10 -18.62 -5.88
C GLY A 649 -12.74 -19.79 -6.61
N ALA A 650 -12.24 -20.03 -7.82
CA ALA A 650 -12.61 -21.15 -8.66
C ALA A 650 -11.40 -22.05 -8.91
N GLN A 651 -11.55 -23.34 -8.62
CA GLN A 651 -10.53 -24.35 -8.92
C GLN A 651 -11.11 -25.45 -9.82
N GLY A 652 -10.37 -25.87 -10.83
CA GLY A 652 -10.81 -26.84 -11.83
C GLY A 652 -11.21 -26.15 -13.14
N THR A 653 -11.54 -26.92 -14.17
CA THR A 653 -11.76 -26.39 -15.54
C THR A 653 -13.17 -25.84 -15.79
N GLY A 654 -14.03 -25.82 -14.78
CA GLY A 654 -15.37 -25.24 -14.89
C GLY A 654 -15.47 -23.89 -14.20
N SER A 655 -16.68 -23.42 -13.96
CA SER A 655 -16.92 -22.08 -13.39
C SER A 655 -17.60 -22.14 -12.03
N VAL A 656 -17.33 -21.13 -11.22
CA VAL A 656 -18.04 -20.86 -9.96
C VAL A 656 -18.87 -19.60 -10.17
N ARG A 657 -20.12 -19.64 -9.76
CA ARG A 657 -21.01 -18.48 -9.75
C ARG A 657 -21.40 -18.14 -8.32
N VAL A 658 -21.23 -16.87 -7.96
CA VAL A 658 -21.60 -16.26 -6.68
C VAL A 658 -22.72 -15.27 -6.94
N SER A 659 -23.85 -15.43 -6.27
CA SER A 659 -25.07 -14.65 -6.48
C SER A 659 -25.70 -14.24 -5.15
N ASN A 660 -26.66 -13.31 -5.17
CA ASN A 660 -27.35 -12.81 -3.97
C ASN A 660 -26.41 -12.32 -2.87
N LEU A 661 -25.25 -11.76 -3.25
CA LEU A 661 -24.22 -11.34 -2.32
C LEU A 661 -24.69 -10.17 -1.47
N ARG A 662 -24.54 -10.30 -0.17
CA ARG A 662 -24.74 -9.24 0.82
C ARG A 662 -23.58 -9.27 1.79
N LEU A 663 -23.05 -8.10 2.09
CA LEU A 663 -21.97 -7.91 3.03
C LEU A 663 -22.40 -6.86 4.04
N ALA A 664 -22.21 -7.18 5.31
CA ALA A 664 -22.37 -6.27 6.42
C ALA A 664 -21.14 -6.36 7.32
N ARG A 665 -20.74 -5.21 7.88
CA ARG A 665 -19.81 -5.15 9.01
C ARG A 665 -20.57 -5.59 10.28
N LEU A 666 -19.91 -6.29 11.20
CA LEU A 666 -20.52 -6.83 12.42
C LEU A 666 -20.29 -5.94 13.64
#